data_AF-A0A1J3D6Y4-F1
#
_entry.id   AF-A0A1J3D6Y4-F1
#
_cell.length_a   1.000
_cell.length_b   1.000
_cell.length_c   1.000
_cell.angle_alpha   90.00
_cell.angle_beta   90.00
_cell.angle_gamma   90.00
#
_symmetry.space_group_name_H-M   'P 1'
#
loop_
_entity.id
_entity.type
_entity.pdbx_description
1 polymer ?
#
loop_
_entity_poly.entity_id
_entity_poly.type
_entity_poly.pdbx_seq_one_letter_code
_entity_poly.pdbx_strand_id
1 'polypeptide(L)'
;MWEVRFPMNSQGVRPRLRIVGVVILTAWIGISALFGLLKPIKNGCTMTYMYPTYIPISVTDDATSGRYGIYLYHEGWRKIDFKEHLNKLSGVPVLFIPGNAGSYKQVRSVAAESDKAFQEGPFERTFYQEASLFPGGGADTDSVNYEFPSRYSNRLDWFAVDLEGEHSAMDGRILEEHTDYVVYAIHRILDQYKESHDTREREGAAASSNLPHSVILVGHSMGGFVARAAAVHPCLRKSAVQTILTLSSPHQSPPLALQPSLGHYFAQVNREWKKGYEVQTSPGGSYVSDPLLSGVVVVSIAGGYNDYQVRSKLESLDGIVPSSHGFMISSTSMKNVWLSMEHQAILWCNQLVVQVSHTLLSLVDSKSGQPFSDSQTRLWILTRMLQSALAQSFNGMTPMKVSHELPILASKGSESQISSTCALDWRDDALDRDLYIQTSTVTILAMDGRRRWLDTELLGSNGKNHFIFVTNLALCSGVRLHLWPEKEKSNSNLPVCERVVEVTSKMVLIPAGPAPKQSEPGSQTEQAPPSAVLMLGPEDMHGFRFLTISVAPREAVSGKPPVAVSMAVGQFFNPKEGAMEVSSQLMLLSTYWAKEIFLKEDHPLAYNLSFAISLGLLPITLSLKTAGCGINTFGLPDGETGDLDKDKLCKLRCFPPVALAWDSASGLHVFPNLYSETIVIDSSPALRSSQSSEKTTVMLLVDPHCSYTASVHVSAPAMSTRYVLIYGPQIVGFAFTVILYALMRQANQWDHKLSVPPLLSAVDYNLEIPSPFLLLAVVPLLGSLFYPFLVGQSVPPLTSFTVVSLICYLLANAFICVLVIFSKFVFQASALVHTTVKSRCQALERNYSLAFLRWFSILASSFVCLKAIRILKLNPTIVMTLVAVTLVSFVHPALGLFVLLASHALCCHNSMCCIMTASRRKESVDQKNEAHRKTRHPSNRQEPSLSVDLSEKSFVETQADIFNHRHGLLILHLLAALMFVPSLAAWFQRIGTGQSFPWFSDSALCVGVIFHGILNSRPESSILRSFPSLAGHQLRPQHIYLFAGFHCVISGLDLAPYKVFYAIAALGYISLTLKISQVNKNDLRFRTKSRIHRN
;
A
#
# COMPACT_ATOMS: atom_id res chain seq x y z
N MET A 1 33.69 -27.87 20.80
CA MET A 1 33.22 -28.44 19.51
C MET A 1 32.55 -27.31 18.74
N TRP A 2 32.70 -27.20 17.42
CA TRP A 2 32.52 -25.99 16.56
C TRP A 2 33.81 -25.16 16.33
N GLU A 3 34.88 -25.83 15.90
CA GLU A 3 35.94 -25.21 15.09
C GLU A 3 35.73 -25.66 13.63
N VAL A 4 35.25 -24.76 12.77
CA VAL A 4 35.17 -25.00 11.32
C VAL A 4 36.47 -24.51 10.70
N ARG A 5 37.33 -25.44 10.25
CA ARG A 5 38.53 -25.13 9.46
C ARG A 5 38.12 -24.67 8.05
N PHE A 6 38.66 -23.54 7.62
CA PHE A 6 38.48 -23.00 6.26
C PHE A 6 39.66 -23.42 5.35
N PRO A 7 39.44 -24.14 4.24
CA PRO A 7 40.46 -24.33 3.23
C PRO A 7 40.50 -23.10 2.29
N MET A 8 41.67 -22.45 2.22
CA MET A 8 41.99 -21.53 1.12
C MET A 8 42.40 -22.36 -0.10
N ASN A 9 41.63 -22.31 -1.19
CA ASN A 9 42.21 -22.34 -2.54
C ASN A 9 41.20 -21.98 -3.67
N SER A 10 41.72 -21.30 -4.70
CA SER A 10 41.11 -20.90 -5.99
C SER A 10 40.26 -19.60 -6.04
N GLN A 11 40.86 -18.45 -5.70
CA GLN A 11 40.27 -17.13 -5.97
C GLN A 11 40.73 -16.57 -7.32
N GLY A 12 39.80 -16.31 -8.23
CA GLY A 12 40.09 -15.56 -9.45
C GLY A 12 38.88 -15.21 -10.31
N VAL A 13 37.99 -16.18 -10.58
CA VAL A 13 36.92 -16.02 -11.61
C VAL A 13 35.50 -16.28 -11.08
N ARG A 14 35.28 -17.37 -10.35
CA ARG A 14 33.97 -17.76 -9.78
C ARG A 14 33.28 -16.72 -8.86
N PRO A 15 33.97 -16.04 -7.92
CA PRO A 15 33.32 -15.04 -7.04
C PRO A 15 32.79 -13.82 -7.82
N ARG A 16 33.46 -13.42 -8.90
CA ARG A 16 33.01 -12.28 -9.72
C ARG A 16 31.74 -12.59 -10.52
N LEU A 17 31.54 -13.84 -10.94
CA LEU A 17 30.36 -14.26 -11.69
C LEU A 17 29.06 -14.20 -10.86
N ARG A 18 29.10 -14.52 -9.57
CA ARG A 18 27.93 -14.48 -8.68
C ARG A 18 27.39 -13.06 -8.49
N ILE A 19 28.30 -12.13 -8.17
CA ILE A 19 27.97 -10.71 -8.02
C ILE A 19 27.40 -10.17 -9.34
N VAL A 20 28.04 -10.47 -10.46
CA VAL A 20 27.57 -10.04 -11.79
C VAL A 20 26.17 -10.58 -12.08
N GLY A 21 25.89 -11.86 -11.81
CA GLY A 21 24.56 -12.44 -11.99
C GLY A 21 23.47 -11.75 -11.16
N VAL A 22 23.75 -11.52 -9.87
CA VAL A 22 22.81 -10.87 -8.94
C VAL A 22 22.57 -9.40 -9.30
N VAL A 23 23.60 -8.69 -9.76
CA VAL A 23 23.49 -7.30 -10.24
C VAL A 23 22.69 -7.21 -11.54
N ILE A 24 22.93 -8.10 -12.51
CA ILE A 24 22.17 -8.14 -13.78
C ILE A 24 20.69 -8.41 -13.50
N LEU A 25 20.38 -9.38 -12.64
CA LEU A 25 19.00 -9.69 -12.25
C LEU A 25 18.30 -8.47 -11.62
N THR A 26 19.00 -7.79 -10.71
CA THR A 26 18.46 -6.60 -10.04
C THR A 26 18.26 -5.43 -11.00
N ALA A 27 19.18 -5.22 -11.93
CA ALA A 27 19.04 -4.21 -12.97
C ALA A 27 17.84 -4.52 -13.89
N TRP A 28 17.63 -5.78 -14.25
CA TRP A 28 16.48 -6.20 -15.05
C TRP A 28 15.15 -5.95 -14.31
N ILE A 29 15.04 -6.35 -13.04
CA ILE A 29 13.85 -6.09 -12.21
C ILE A 29 13.62 -4.58 -12.06
N GLY A 30 14.67 -3.81 -11.78
CA GLY A 30 14.59 -2.36 -11.61
C GLY A 30 14.14 -1.62 -12.88
N ILE A 31 14.70 -1.98 -14.04
CA ILE A 31 14.30 -1.40 -15.33
C ILE A 31 12.86 -1.80 -15.68
N SER A 32 12.49 -3.07 -15.46
CA SER A 32 11.13 -3.56 -15.70
C SER A 32 10.10 -2.85 -14.81
N ALA A 33 10.43 -2.65 -13.52
CA ALA A 33 9.61 -1.88 -12.58
C ALA A 33 9.48 -0.41 -13.00
N LEU A 34 10.58 0.23 -13.42
CA LEU A 34 10.54 1.61 -13.89
C LEU A 34 9.67 1.75 -15.15
N PHE A 35 9.80 0.82 -16.10
CA PHE A 35 8.96 0.80 -17.30
C PHE A 35 7.47 0.64 -16.94
N GLY A 36 7.14 -0.22 -15.97
CA GLY A 36 5.77 -0.39 -15.48
C GLY A 36 5.22 0.88 -14.81
N LEU A 37 6.01 1.56 -13.97
CA LEU A 37 5.63 2.82 -13.32
C LEU A 37 5.43 3.99 -14.29
N LEU A 38 6.19 4.02 -15.39
CA LEU A 38 6.08 5.05 -16.41
C LEU A 38 4.94 4.79 -17.42
N LYS A 39 4.32 3.61 -17.38
CA LYS A 39 3.22 3.27 -18.28
C LYS A 39 1.96 4.05 -17.85
N PRO A 40 1.33 4.83 -18.76
CA PRO A 40 0.13 5.58 -18.41
C PRO A 40 -1.04 4.63 -18.10
N ILE A 41 -1.79 4.96 -17.04
CA ILE A 41 -3.00 4.25 -16.64
C ILE A 41 -4.18 4.83 -17.42
N LYS A 42 -5.05 3.97 -17.94
CA LYS A 42 -6.34 4.41 -18.51
C LYS A 42 -7.28 4.76 -17.36
N ASN A 43 -7.47 6.05 -17.09
CA ASN A 43 -8.42 6.51 -16.09
C ASN A 43 -9.82 6.55 -16.71
N GLY A 44 -10.66 5.55 -16.39
CA GLY A 44 -12.08 5.51 -16.77
C GLY A 44 -12.96 6.52 -16.03
N CYS A 45 -12.35 7.46 -15.32
CA CYS A 45 -13.05 8.39 -14.46
C CYS A 45 -13.45 9.68 -15.20
N THR A 46 -14.67 10.14 -14.98
CA THR A 46 -15.17 11.43 -15.49
C THR A 46 -14.69 12.57 -14.60
N MET A 47 -14.33 13.71 -15.20
CA MET A 47 -13.89 14.90 -14.48
C MET A 47 -15.07 15.65 -13.83
N THR A 48 -14.88 16.14 -12.60
CA THR A 48 -15.77 17.10 -11.93
C THR A 48 -15.47 18.54 -12.34
N TYR A 49 -16.51 19.39 -12.41
CA TYR A 49 -16.39 20.83 -12.71
C TYR A 49 -17.10 21.67 -11.63
N MET A 50 -16.52 22.82 -11.28
CA MET A 50 -16.96 23.63 -10.13
C MET A 50 -16.51 25.10 -10.25
N TYR A 51 -17.13 25.98 -9.45
CA TYR A 51 -16.80 27.39 -9.30
C TYR A 51 -16.47 27.71 -7.83
N PRO A 52 -15.24 27.40 -7.38
CA PRO A 52 -14.91 27.39 -5.97
C PRO A 52 -14.57 28.79 -5.45
N THR A 53 -15.22 29.19 -4.36
CA THR A 53 -14.86 30.36 -3.54
C THR A 53 -14.47 29.90 -2.13
N TYR A 54 -13.39 30.44 -1.57
CA TYR A 54 -12.89 30.07 -0.24
C TYR A 54 -12.97 31.27 0.70
N ILE A 55 -13.76 31.12 1.77
CA ILE A 55 -14.03 32.16 2.76
C ILE A 55 -13.11 31.89 3.97
N PRO A 56 -12.14 32.77 4.28
CA PRO A 56 -11.26 32.56 5.43
C PRO A 56 -12.03 32.71 6.74
N ILE A 57 -11.71 31.84 7.72
CA ILE A 57 -12.26 31.92 9.07
C ILE A 57 -11.23 32.56 9.98
N SER A 58 -11.66 33.58 10.74
CA SER A 58 -10.80 34.26 11.70
C SER A 58 -10.28 33.29 12.76
N VAL A 59 -8.96 33.27 12.91
CA VAL A 59 -8.23 32.49 13.91
C VAL A 59 -7.92 33.43 15.07
N THR A 60 -8.17 33.02 16.31
CA THR A 60 -7.90 33.86 17.50
C THR A 60 -6.41 33.91 17.80
N ASP A 61 -5.88 35.10 18.11
CA ASP A 61 -4.44 35.40 18.20
C ASP A 61 -3.63 34.52 19.19
N ASP A 62 -4.26 33.85 20.15
CA ASP A 62 -3.58 33.14 21.24
C ASP A 62 -3.22 31.66 20.97
N ALA A 63 -3.55 31.08 19.81
CA ALA A 63 -3.34 29.66 19.54
C ALA A 63 -2.52 29.40 18.27
N THR A 64 -1.18 29.40 18.34
CA THR A 64 -0.28 28.93 17.25
C THR A 64 -0.57 29.54 15.84
N SER A 65 -1.24 30.70 15.81
CA SER A 65 -2.21 31.11 14.77
C SER A 65 -1.62 31.81 13.54
N GLY A 66 -0.31 31.73 13.31
CA GLY A 66 0.31 32.40 12.16
C GLY A 66 0.46 31.53 10.91
N ARG A 67 0.53 30.20 11.06
CA ARG A 67 1.04 29.31 10.00
C ARG A 67 -0.05 28.63 9.19
N TYR A 68 -1.05 28.07 9.85
CA TYR A 68 -2.10 27.28 9.21
C TYR A 68 -3.41 28.08 9.13
N GLY A 69 -4.27 27.72 8.18
CA GLY A 69 -5.54 28.41 7.90
C GLY A 69 -6.75 27.49 7.95
N ILE A 70 -7.96 28.05 8.05
CA ILE A 70 -9.23 27.32 7.87
C ILE A 70 -10.09 28.13 6.91
N TYR A 71 -10.65 27.46 5.92
CA TYR A 71 -11.50 28.06 4.91
C TYR A 71 -12.85 27.35 4.85
N LEU A 72 -13.93 28.11 4.70
CA LEU A 72 -15.24 27.61 4.31
C LEU A 72 -15.35 27.65 2.79
N TYR A 73 -15.74 26.53 2.19
CA TYR A 73 -16.01 26.41 0.76
C TYR A 73 -17.39 26.98 0.42
N HIS A 74 -17.47 27.72 -0.67
CA HIS A 74 -18.72 28.21 -1.26
C HIS A 74 -18.73 27.93 -2.76
N GLU A 75 -19.79 27.28 -3.26
CA GLU A 75 -20.00 27.07 -4.69
C GLU A 75 -20.70 28.27 -5.31
N GLY A 76 -20.11 28.84 -6.36
CA GLY A 76 -20.75 29.88 -7.16
C GLY A 76 -19.80 30.96 -7.69
N TRP A 77 -20.23 31.61 -8.77
CA TRP A 77 -19.49 32.68 -9.45
C TRP A 77 -19.85 34.09 -8.94
N ARG A 78 -20.90 34.22 -8.12
CA ARG A 78 -21.37 35.52 -7.62
C ARG A 78 -20.49 36.00 -6.47
N LYS A 79 -20.22 37.30 -6.43
CA LYS A 79 -19.51 37.93 -5.31
C LYS A 79 -20.42 37.91 -4.07
N ILE A 80 -19.91 37.34 -2.98
CA ILE A 80 -20.59 37.26 -1.68
C ILE A 80 -19.86 38.08 -0.63
N ASP A 81 -20.59 38.60 0.36
CA ASP A 81 -19.99 39.16 1.56
C ASP A 81 -19.65 38.02 2.52
N PHE A 82 -18.35 37.86 2.77
CA PHE A 82 -17.82 36.78 3.61
C PHE A 82 -18.31 36.87 5.06
N LYS A 83 -18.40 38.07 5.61
CA LYS A 83 -18.81 38.27 7.01
C LYS A 83 -20.30 37.97 7.17
N GLU A 84 -21.12 38.44 6.23
CA GLU A 84 -22.55 38.15 6.22
C GLU A 84 -22.80 36.65 6.05
N HIS A 85 -22.05 35.98 5.18
CA HIS A 85 -22.18 34.54 4.95
C HIS A 85 -21.85 33.72 6.20
N LEU A 86 -20.76 34.06 6.89
CA LEU A 86 -20.36 33.40 8.14
C LEU A 86 -21.36 33.64 9.29
N ASN A 87 -22.07 34.76 9.29
CA ASN A 87 -23.12 35.05 10.28
C ASN A 87 -24.42 34.25 10.02
N LYS A 88 -24.60 33.67 8.83
CA LYS A 88 -25.83 32.97 8.40
C LYS A 88 -25.65 31.45 8.22
N LEU A 89 -24.69 30.85 8.91
CA LEU A 89 -24.45 29.40 8.87
C LEU A 89 -25.58 28.61 9.52
N SER A 90 -25.99 27.53 8.87
CA SER A 90 -27.12 26.68 9.31
C SER A 90 -27.01 25.22 8.86
N GLY A 91 -26.00 24.85 8.07
CA GLY A 91 -25.80 23.48 7.58
C GLY A 91 -25.14 22.58 8.60
N VAL A 92 -24.78 21.38 8.15
CA VAL A 92 -23.99 20.41 8.93
C VAL A 92 -22.49 20.65 8.65
N PRO A 93 -21.67 20.88 9.68
CA PRO A 93 -20.24 21.12 9.48
C PRO A 93 -19.50 19.85 9.05
N VAL A 94 -18.78 19.95 7.93
CA VAL A 94 -17.86 18.91 7.45
C VAL A 94 -16.46 19.51 7.34
N LEU A 95 -15.46 18.89 7.96
CA LEU A 95 -14.08 19.33 7.88
C LEU A 95 -13.26 18.41 6.99
N PHE A 96 -12.78 18.95 5.87
CA PHE A 96 -11.83 18.31 4.97
C PHE A 96 -10.39 18.55 5.42
N ILE A 97 -9.61 17.46 5.49
CA ILE A 97 -8.19 17.47 5.86
C ILE A 97 -7.37 16.97 4.66
N PRO A 98 -6.49 17.82 4.07
CA PRO A 98 -5.75 17.49 2.88
C PRO A 98 -4.64 16.45 3.14
N GLY A 99 -4.19 15.83 2.06
CA GLY A 99 -3.11 14.86 2.09
C GLY A 99 -1.71 15.45 2.17
N ASN A 100 -0.71 14.59 2.08
CA ASN A 100 0.70 14.98 1.99
C ASN A 100 0.93 15.92 0.79
N ALA A 101 1.59 17.06 1.02
CA ALA A 101 1.76 18.12 0.01
C ALA A 101 0.45 18.68 -0.57
N GLY A 102 -0.67 18.44 0.10
CA GLY A 102 -2.01 18.83 -0.33
C GLY A 102 -2.37 20.26 0.10
N SER A 103 -3.24 20.89 -0.67
CA SER A 103 -3.86 22.18 -0.32
C SER A 103 -5.30 21.95 0.12
N TYR A 104 -5.84 22.83 0.97
CA TYR A 104 -7.27 22.91 1.30
C TYR A 104 -8.18 22.86 0.06
N LYS A 105 -7.68 23.31 -1.10
CA LYS A 105 -8.40 23.27 -2.39
C LYS A 105 -8.72 21.87 -2.91
N GLN A 106 -8.16 20.81 -2.31
CA GLN A 106 -8.52 19.42 -2.65
C GLN A 106 -9.98 19.09 -2.35
N VAL A 107 -10.65 19.84 -1.46
CA VAL A 107 -12.06 19.66 -1.10
C VAL A 107 -13.04 19.98 -2.24
N ARG A 108 -12.61 20.78 -3.21
CA ARG A 108 -13.48 21.47 -4.18
C ARG A 108 -14.48 20.58 -4.91
N SER A 109 -14.06 19.39 -5.33
CA SER A 109 -14.89 18.49 -6.12
C SER A 109 -16.03 17.93 -5.25
N VAL A 110 -15.73 17.43 -4.05
CA VAL A 110 -16.76 16.87 -3.16
C VAL A 110 -17.66 17.94 -2.57
N ALA A 111 -17.13 19.14 -2.30
CA ALA A 111 -17.96 20.24 -1.84
C ALA A 111 -18.93 20.74 -2.92
N ALA A 112 -18.46 20.88 -4.17
CA ALA A 112 -19.30 21.28 -5.29
C ALA A 112 -20.39 20.24 -5.61
N GLU A 113 -20.03 18.95 -5.66
CA GLU A 113 -21.02 17.89 -5.90
C GLU A 113 -21.99 17.72 -4.71
N SER A 114 -21.57 18.01 -3.47
CA SER A 114 -22.48 18.05 -2.31
C SER A 114 -23.52 19.17 -2.42
N ASP A 115 -23.12 20.36 -2.88
CA ASP A 115 -24.03 21.48 -3.10
C ASP A 115 -25.04 21.18 -4.23
N LYS A 116 -24.56 20.62 -5.35
CA LYS A 116 -25.42 20.17 -6.45
C LYS A 116 -26.40 19.09 -6.01
N ALA A 117 -25.91 18.05 -5.33
CA ALA A 117 -26.74 16.96 -4.82
C ALA A 117 -27.81 17.44 -3.83
N PHE A 118 -27.50 18.45 -3.02
CA PHE A 118 -28.48 19.07 -2.12
C PHE A 118 -29.58 19.82 -2.90
N GLN A 119 -29.22 20.55 -3.96
CA GLN A 119 -30.17 21.30 -4.80
C GLN A 119 -31.06 20.39 -5.66
N GLU A 120 -30.47 19.35 -6.26
CA GLU A 120 -31.15 18.42 -7.16
C GLU A 120 -31.98 17.36 -6.41
N GLY A 121 -31.55 17.01 -5.19
CA GLY A 121 -32.17 15.98 -4.35
C GLY A 121 -31.56 14.58 -4.51
N PRO A 122 -32.09 13.59 -3.79
CA PRO A 122 -31.59 12.21 -3.84
C PRO A 122 -31.79 11.55 -5.21
N PHE A 123 -31.04 10.48 -5.49
CA PHE A 123 -31.26 9.66 -6.69
C PHE A 123 -32.68 9.08 -6.75
N GLU A 124 -33.16 8.76 -7.95
CA GLU A 124 -34.44 8.06 -8.13
C GLU A 124 -34.51 6.80 -7.25
N ARG A 125 -35.70 6.46 -6.71
CA ARG A 125 -35.88 5.31 -5.79
C ARG A 125 -35.36 3.98 -6.36
N THR A 126 -35.49 3.78 -7.67
CA THR A 126 -34.98 2.61 -8.42
C THR A 126 -33.45 2.46 -8.33
N PHE A 127 -32.72 3.56 -8.10
CA PHE A 127 -31.27 3.59 -7.94
C PHE A 127 -30.81 2.98 -6.61
N TYR A 128 -31.65 3.04 -5.57
CA TYR A 128 -31.41 2.42 -4.27
C TYR A 128 -31.94 0.98 -4.16
N GLN A 129 -32.62 0.51 -5.22
CA GLN A 129 -33.32 -0.77 -5.27
C GLN A 129 -32.40 -1.89 -5.76
N GLU A 130 -31.33 -2.16 -5.01
CA GLU A 130 -30.58 -3.41 -5.15
C GLU A 130 -31.17 -4.50 -4.26
N ALA A 131 -30.71 -5.73 -4.46
CA ALA A 131 -31.14 -6.90 -3.73
C ALA A 131 -31.21 -6.69 -2.21
N SER A 132 -32.41 -6.77 -1.65
CA SER A 132 -32.65 -6.80 -0.21
C SER A 132 -32.02 -8.06 0.38
N LEU A 133 -30.85 -7.95 1.01
CA LEU A 133 -30.09 -9.11 1.53
C LEU A 133 -29.69 -9.01 3.00
N PHE A 134 -30.40 -8.25 3.83
CA PHE A 134 -30.24 -8.33 5.29
C PHE A 134 -31.54 -8.68 6.00
N PRO A 135 -31.66 -9.92 6.50
CA PRO A 135 -32.09 -10.17 7.87
C PRO A 135 -30.91 -10.80 8.60
N GLY A 136 -29.99 -9.98 9.11
CA GLY A 136 -28.91 -10.46 9.98
C GLY A 136 -29.49 -10.81 11.35
N GLY A 137 -29.54 -12.09 11.69
CA GLY A 137 -29.95 -12.57 13.00
C GLY A 137 -28.96 -12.18 14.11
N GLY A 138 -29.49 -11.57 15.16
CA GLY A 138 -28.79 -11.26 16.41
C GLY A 138 -29.47 -10.15 17.21
N ALA A 139 -30.58 -10.47 17.88
CA ALA A 139 -31.33 -9.68 18.88
C ALA A 139 -31.92 -8.32 18.42
N ASP A 140 -33.27 -8.24 18.41
CA ASP A 140 -34.09 -7.01 18.53
C ASP A 140 -33.74 -5.79 17.65
N THR A 141 -33.21 -5.96 16.44
CA THR A 141 -33.33 -4.90 15.42
C THR A 141 -34.64 -5.09 14.68
N ASP A 142 -35.70 -4.46 15.20
CA ASP A 142 -36.83 -4.03 14.38
C ASP A 142 -36.28 -3.51 13.05
N SER A 143 -36.82 -4.02 11.94
CA SER A 143 -36.50 -3.56 10.60
C SER A 143 -36.55 -2.03 10.58
N VAL A 144 -35.39 -1.38 10.57
CA VAL A 144 -35.31 0.08 10.48
C VAL A 144 -35.88 0.43 9.11
N ASN A 145 -37.17 0.72 9.07
CA ASN A 145 -37.89 1.23 7.91
C ASN A 145 -37.42 2.68 7.67
N TYR A 146 -36.18 2.81 7.20
CA TYR A 146 -35.63 4.08 6.77
C TYR A 146 -36.13 4.37 5.37
N GLU A 147 -37.16 5.21 5.28
CA GLU A 147 -37.65 5.73 4.02
C GLU A 147 -36.74 6.89 3.60
N PHE A 148 -36.02 6.73 2.48
CA PHE A 148 -35.21 7.82 1.95
C PHE A 148 -36.11 9.02 1.62
N PRO A 149 -35.80 10.21 2.14
CA PRO A 149 -36.64 11.38 1.93
C PRO A 149 -36.60 11.79 0.46
N SER A 150 -37.63 12.48 -0.03
CA SER A 150 -37.65 13.01 -1.41
C SER A 150 -36.72 14.22 -1.60
N ARG A 151 -36.25 14.82 -0.50
CA ARG A 151 -35.28 15.92 -0.45
C ARG A 151 -34.39 15.77 0.78
N TYR A 152 -33.13 16.20 0.67
CA TYR A 152 -32.23 16.26 1.82
C TYR A 152 -32.66 17.38 2.78
N SER A 153 -32.57 17.11 4.08
CA SER A 153 -33.14 18.00 5.11
C SER A 153 -32.25 19.19 5.43
N ASN A 154 -30.93 19.07 5.27
CA ASN A 154 -29.99 20.15 5.46
C ASN A 154 -28.78 20.00 4.52
N ARG A 155 -28.10 21.10 4.23
CA ARG A 155 -26.89 21.12 3.40
C ARG A 155 -25.64 20.77 4.21
N LEU A 156 -24.56 20.41 3.52
CA LEU A 156 -23.23 20.24 4.11
C LEU A 156 -22.42 21.53 3.92
N ASP A 157 -22.00 22.15 5.02
CA ASP A 157 -21.10 23.29 4.98
C ASP A 157 -19.66 22.76 5.07
N TRP A 158 -18.93 22.80 3.96
CA TRP A 158 -17.59 22.22 3.84
C TRP A 158 -16.50 23.20 4.28
N PHE A 159 -15.84 22.89 5.38
CA PHE A 159 -14.62 23.52 5.85
C PHE A 159 -13.40 22.74 5.35
N ALA A 160 -12.28 23.42 5.14
CA ALA A 160 -11.02 22.80 4.79
C ALA A 160 -9.86 23.50 5.51
N VAL A 161 -8.97 22.71 6.12
CA VAL A 161 -7.75 23.24 6.74
C VAL A 161 -6.67 23.44 5.68
N ASP A 162 -5.95 24.56 5.80
CA ASP A 162 -4.73 24.83 5.04
C ASP A 162 -3.52 24.51 5.89
N LEU A 163 -2.81 23.45 5.49
CA LEU A 163 -1.64 22.91 6.18
C LEU A 163 -0.34 23.28 5.43
N GLU A 164 -0.36 24.38 4.66
CA GLU A 164 0.77 24.95 3.91
C GLU A 164 1.42 23.99 2.89
N GLY A 165 0.72 22.92 2.49
CA GLY A 165 1.26 21.93 1.56
C GLY A 165 2.50 21.21 2.09
N GLU A 166 2.63 21.05 3.41
CA GLU A 166 3.79 20.40 4.02
C GLU A 166 3.87 18.90 3.68
N HIS A 167 5.10 18.38 3.61
CA HIS A 167 5.36 16.96 3.35
C HIS A 167 5.14 16.05 4.59
N SER A 168 3.90 15.99 5.07
CA SER A 168 3.49 15.24 6.27
C SER A 168 3.72 13.72 6.22
N ALA A 169 3.84 13.12 5.04
CA ALA A 169 4.18 11.70 4.90
C ALA A 169 5.65 11.39 5.19
N MET A 170 6.50 12.41 5.27
CA MET A 170 7.95 12.27 5.39
C MET A 170 8.46 12.54 6.81
N ASP A 171 7.67 13.15 7.68
CA ASP A 171 8.09 13.53 9.02
C ASP A 171 6.98 13.43 10.08
N GLY A 172 7.27 12.71 11.17
CA GLY A 172 6.31 12.45 12.24
C GLY A 172 5.91 13.69 13.05
N ARG A 173 6.80 14.67 13.19
CA ARG A 173 6.52 15.91 13.94
C ARG A 173 5.53 16.79 13.20
N ILE A 174 5.65 16.85 11.87
CA ILE A 174 4.70 17.56 11.00
C ILE A 174 3.30 17.01 11.20
N LEU A 175 3.17 15.69 11.23
CA LEU A 175 1.88 15.01 11.35
C LEU A 175 1.22 15.22 12.73
N GLU A 176 2.02 15.31 13.79
CA GLU A 176 1.58 15.69 15.14
C GLU A 176 1.07 17.13 15.16
N GLU A 177 1.82 18.09 14.60
CA GLU A 177 1.40 19.50 14.51
C GLU A 177 0.13 19.69 13.67
N HIS A 178 -0.02 18.92 12.58
CA HIS A 178 -1.26 18.88 11.80
C HIS A 178 -2.43 18.38 12.63
N THR A 179 -2.20 17.41 13.53
CA THR A 179 -3.22 16.89 14.44
C THR A 179 -3.66 17.95 15.45
N ASP A 180 -2.70 18.64 16.07
CA ASP A 180 -2.97 19.72 17.03
C ASP A 180 -3.82 20.83 16.38
N TYR A 181 -3.44 21.22 15.16
CA TYR A 181 -4.16 22.26 14.43
C TYR A 181 -5.56 21.81 13.98
N VAL A 182 -5.75 20.57 13.56
CA VAL A 182 -7.08 20.04 13.22
C VAL A 182 -7.99 20.02 14.44
N VAL A 183 -7.49 19.68 15.63
CA VAL A 183 -8.27 19.73 16.88
C VAL A 183 -8.71 21.17 17.17
N TYR A 184 -7.81 22.13 17.03
CA TYR A 184 -8.14 23.56 17.12
C TYR A 184 -9.21 23.96 16.09
N ALA A 185 -9.07 23.51 14.84
CA ALA A 185 -10.02 23.82 13.77
C ALA A 185 -11.43 23.30 14.06
N ILE A 186 -11.55 22.08 14.59
CA ILE A 186 -12.83 21.50 15.02
C ILE A 186 -13.50 22.41 16.06
N HIS A 187 -12.75 22.89 17.06
CA HIS A 187 -13.29 23.78 18.09
C HIS A 187 -13.72 25.12 17.49
N ARG A 188 -12.88 25.71 16.63
CA ARG A 188 -13.18 26.99 15.99
C ARG A 188 -14.44 26.92 15.12
N ILE A 189 -14.65 25.83 14.38
CA ILE A 189 -15.85 25.61 13.57
C ILE A 189 -17.09 25.58 14.47
N LEU A 190 -17.08 24.78 15.55
CA LEU A 190 -18.23 24.71 16.46
C LEU A 190 -18.52 26.07 17.13
N ASP A 191 -17.48 26.82 17.48
CA ASP A 191 -17.63 28.17 18.04
C ASP A 191 -18.19 29.17 17.00
N GLN A 192 -17.78 29.06 15.72
CA GLN A 192 -18.33 29.86 14.62
C GLN A 192 -19.83 29.61 14.39
N TYR A 193 -20.30 28.37 14.54
CA TYR A 193 -21.73 28.06 14.48
C TYR A 193 -22.50 28.66 15.65
N LYS A 194 -21.90 28.68 16.84
CA LYS A 194 -22.50 29.33 18.01
C LYS A 194 -22.62 30.84 17.79
N GLU A 195 -21.55 31.49 17.32
CA GLU A 195 -21.56 32.92 16.97
C GLU A 195 -22.62 33.26 15.90
N SER A 196 -22.75 32.42 14.88
CA SER A 196 -23.78 32.57 13.84
C SER A 196 -25.19 32.39 14.40
N HIS A 197 -25.41 31.38 15.24
CA HIS A 197 -26.70 31.15 15.88
C HIS A 197 -27.13 32.35 16.73
N ASP A 198 -26.24 32.85 17.60
CA ASP A 198 -26.49 34.00 18.46
C ASP A 198 -26.81 35.27 17.64
N THR A 199 -26.17 35.44 16.47
CA THR A 199 -26.44 36.56 15.56
C THR A 199 -27.83 36.43 14.92
N ARG A 200 -28.19 35.25 14.43
CA ARG A 200 -29.51 34.98 13.84
C ARG A 200 -30.64 35.12 14.87
N GLU A 201 -30.38 34.75 16.12
CA GLU A 201 -31.31 34.94 17.23
C GLU A 201 -31.55 36.43 17.51
N ARG A 202 -30.49 37.24 17.55
CA ARG A 202 -30.61 38.71 17.70
C ARG A 202 -31.36 39.37 16.53
N GLU A 203 -31.21 38.84 15.32
CA GLU A 203 -31.90 39.31 14.11
C GLU A 203 -33.35 38.80 13.99
N GLY A 204 -33.83 38.00 14.95
CA GLY A 204 -35.21 37.48 14.95
C GLY A 204 -35.47 36.37 13.93
N ALA A 205 -34.42 35.81 13.32
CA ALA A 205 -34.49 34.78 12.29
C ALA A 205 -34.31 33.34 12.83
N ALA A 206 -34.11 33.18 14.16
CA ALA A 206 -33.90 31.89 14.80
C ALA A 206 -35.22 31.10 14.97
N ALA A 207 -35.83 30.68 13.88
CA ALA A 207 -36.84 29.64 13.89
C ALA A 207 -36.21 28.31 13.44
N SER A 208 -36.12 27.36 14.37
CA SER A 208 -35.97 25.90 14.14
C SER A 208 -34.61 25.27 13.76
N SER A 209 -33.44 25.94 13.75
CA SER A 209 -32.17 25.24 13.46
C SER A 209 -31.41 24.81 14.73
N ASN A 210 -31.24 23.50 14.95
CA ASN A 210 -30.42 23.00 16.05
C ASN A 210 -28.93 23.33 15.86
N LEU A 211 -28.24 23.71 16.95
CA LEU A 211 -26.81 23.97 16.95
C LEU A 211 -26.03 22.65 16.74
N PRO A 212 -25.06 22.59 15.81
CA PRO A 212 -24.27 21.38 15.63
C PRO A 212 -23.35 21.14 16.84
N HIS A 213 -23.33 19.90 17.33
CA HIS A 213 -22.46 19.47 18.43
C HIS A 213 -21.24 18.67 17.96
N SER A 214 -21.24 18.21 16.71
CA SER A 214 -20.18 17.40 16.12
C SER A 214 -19.85 17.87 14.71
N VAL A 215 -18.62 17.59 14.27
CA VAL A 215 -18.11 17.85 12.92
C VAL A 215 -17.80 16.52 12.25
N ILE A 216 -18.28 16.34 11.01
CA ILE A 216 -17.90 15.17 10.20
C ILE A 216 -16.49 15.39 9.66
N LEU A 217 -15.57 14.45 9.89
CA LEU A 217 -14.21 14.55 9.35
C LEU A 217 -14.08 13.79 8.04
N VAL A 218 -13.53 14.44 7.01
CA VAL A 218 -13.18 13.80 5.74
C VAL A 218 -11.70 14.02 5.48
N GLY A 219 -10.90 12.96 5.51
CA GLY A 219 -9.46 13.05 5.33
C GLY A 219 -8.97 12.32 4.09
N HIS A 220 -8.06 12.93 3.33
CA HIS A 220 -7.39 12.28 2.20
C HIS A 220 -5.95 11.92 2.54
N SER A 221 -5.49 10.73 2.15
CA SER A 221 -4.10 10.31 2.34
C SER A 221 -3.68 10.47 3.82
N MET A 222 -2.57 11.15 4.08
CA MET A 222 -2.13 11.48 5.44
C MET A 222 -3.17 12.27 6.26
N GLY A 223 -4.04 13.05 5.62
CA GLY A 223 -5.13 13.78 6.28
C GLY A 223 -6.19 12.85 6.90
N GLY A 224 -6.41 11.65 6.34
CA GLY A 224 -7.27 10.63 6.96
C GLY A 224 -6.64 10.01 8.21
N PHE A 225 -5.31 9.86 8.24
CA PHE A 225 -4.61 9.49 9.46
C PHE A 225 -4.69 10.60 10.51
N VAL A 226 -4.50 11.87 10.12
CA VAL A 226 -4.65 13.04 11.02
C VAL A 226 -6.08 13.11 11.59
N ALA A 227 -7.11 12.87 10.78
CA ALA A 227 -8.50 12.82 11.24
C ALA A 227 -8.69 11.81 12.38
N ARG A 228 -8.08 10.61 12.23
CA ARG A 228 -8.11 9.59 13.28
C ARG A 228 -7.29 9.97 14.50
N ALA A 229 -6.12 10.56 14.32
CA ALA A 229 -5.28 11.03 15.43
C ALA A 229 -6.01 12.10 16.25
N ALA A 230 -6.73 13.02 15.58
CA ALA A 230 -7.53 14.06 16.23
C ALA A 230 -8.64 13.48 17.11
N ALA A 231 -9.29 12.38 16.70
CA ALA A 231 -10.38 11.76 17.45
C ALA A 231 -9.96 11.17 18.82
N VAL A 232 -8.69 10.82 18.99
CA VAL A 232 -8.12 10.33 20.26
C VAL A 232 -7.24 11.38 20.94
N HIS A 233 -7.26 12.62 20.46
CA HIS A 233 -6.45 13.69 21.01
C HIS A 233 -6.99 14.14 22.38
N PRO A 234 -6.13 14.31 23.41
CA PRO A 234 -6.57 14.60 24.78
C PRO A 234 -7.33 15.91 24.94
N CYS A 235 -7.07 16.91 24.08
CA CYS A 235 -7.74 18.21 24.13
C CYS A 235 -9.04 18.27 23.32
N LEU A 236 -9.47 17.20 22.65
CA LEU A 236 -10.70 17.22 21.86
C LEU A 236 -11.94 17.31 22.79
N ARG A 237 -12.87 18.22 22.48
CA ARG A 237 -14.17 18.32 23.17
C ARG A 237 -14.93 16.98 23.02
N LYS A 238 -15.56 16.51 24.10
CA LYS A 238 -16.32 15.25 24.09
C LYS A 238 -17.39 15.27 22.99
N SER A 239 -17.50 14.17 22.25
CA SER A 239 -18.49 13.98 21.17
C SER A 239 -18.40 14.98 20.01
N ALA A 240 -17.32 15.77 19.92
CA ALA A 240 -17.12 16.72 18.82
C ALA A 240 -16.86 16.05 17.46
N VAL A 241 -16.51 14.77 17.45
CA VAL A 241 -16.33 13.94 16.25
C VAL A 241 -17.09 12.63 16.46
N GLN A 242 -17.96 12.27 15.51
CA GLN A 242 -18.78 11.05 15.56
C GLN A 242 -18.74 10.24 14.26
N THR A 243 -18.27 10.86 13.17
CA THR A 243 -18.18 10.23 11.84
C THR A 243 -16.89 10.67 11.18
N ILE A 244 -16.10 9.70 10.73
CA ILE A 244 -14.86 9.91 9.98
C ILE A 244 -14.94 9.13 8.67
N LEU A 245 -14.75 9.81 7.55
CA LEU A 245 -14.59 9.21 6.24
C LEU A 245 -13.16 9.44 5.76
N THR A 246 -12.45 8.39 5.36
CA THR A 246 -11.07 8.53 4.87
C THR A 246 -10.95 8.04 3.43
N LEU A 247 -10.23 8.80 2.61
CA LEU A 247 -10.02 8.52 1.18
C LEU A 247 -8.54 8.20 0.95
N SER A 248 -8.21 7.04 0.37
CA SER A 248 -6.82 6.63 0.04
C SER A 248 -5.85 6.79 1.23
N SER A 249 -6.28 6.48 2.46
CA SER A 249 -5.58 6.91 3.69
C SER A 249 -4.85 5.76 4.39
N PRO A 250 -3.54 5.87 4.68
CA PRO A 250 -2.81 4.82 5.38
C PRO A 250 -3.18 4.80 6.87
N HIS A 251 -3.65 3.64 7.34
CA HIS A 251 -4.09 3.38 8.72
C HIS A 251 -3.17 2.42 9.46
N GLN A 252 -2.67 1.39 8.80
CA GLN A 252 -1.86 0.34 9.43
C GLN A 252 -0.44 0.80 9.76
N SER A 253 0.21 1.46 8.81
CA SER A 253 1.60 1.95 8.92
C SER A 253 1.85 3.04 7.87
N PRO A 254 2.88 3.89 8.06
CA PRO A 254 3.21 4.91 7.08
C PRO A 254 3.66 4.27 5.75
N PRO A 255 3.30 4.83 4.58
CA PRO A 255 3.71 4.30 3.28
C PRO A 255 5.23 4.19 3.12
N LEU A 256 5.96 5.12 3.74
CA LEU A 256 7.42 5.14 3.77
C LEU A 256 7.91 5.12 5.23
N ALA A 257 7.97 3.93 5.81
CA ALA A 257 8.35 3.70 7.20
C ALA A 257 9.89 3.81 7.44
N LEU A 258 10.51 4.92 7.04
CA LEU A 258 11.96 5.15 7.18
C LEU A 258 12.33 5.88 8.46
N GLN A 259 11.54 6.87 8.90
CA GLN A 259 11.83 7.63 10.12
C GLN A 259 11.24 6.95 11.38
N PRO A 260 12.01 6.81 12.47
CA PRO A 260 11.51 6.18 13.69
C PRO A 260 10.33 6.90 14.35
N SER A 261 10.36 8.23 14.47
CA SER A 261 9.24 9.01 15.03
C SER A 261 7.94 8.84 14.25
N LEU A 262 7.98 8.86 12.92
CA LEU A 262 6.80 8.64 12.07
C LEU A 262 6.18 7.26 12.32
N GLY A 263 7.00 6.21 12.34
CA GLY A 263 6.54 4.85 12.65
C GLY A 263 5.98 4.72 14.08
N HIS A 264 6.57 5.43 15.04
CA HIS A 264 6.11 5.45 16.42
C HIS A 264 4.75 6.13 16.57
N TYR A 265 4.53 7.28 15.91
CA TYR A 265 3.28 8.03 15.99
C TYR A 265 2.09 7.21 15.43
N PHE A 266 2.28 6.51 14.29
CA PHE A 266 1.30 5.54 13.78
C PHE A 266 0.96 4.44 14.80
N ALA A 267 1.99 3.82 15.39
CA ALA A 267 1.80 2.77 16.38
C ALA A 267 1.10 3.28 17.65
N GLN A 268 1.39 4.52 18.06
CA GLN A 268 0.73 5.18 19.19
C GLN A 268 -0.75 5.40 18.90
N VAL A 269 -1.11 6.07 17.81
CA VAL A 269 -2.51 6.32 17.43
C VAL A 269 -3.28 5.00 17.32
N ASN A 270 -2.71 4.00 16.64
CA ASN A 270 -3.35 2.68 16.52
C ASN A 270 -3.58 1.99 17.86
N ARG A 271 -2.68 2.15 18.84
CA ARG A 271 -2.87 1.61 20.19
C ARG A 271 -3.97 2.36 20.95
N GLU A 272 -4.00 3.68 20.88
CA GLU A 272 -5.04 4.46 21.56
C GLU A 272 -6.43 4.20 20.96
N TRP A 273 -6.52 3.97 19.64
CA TRP A 273 -7.76 3.53 18.99
C TRP A 273 -8.23 2.16 19.51
N LYS A 274 -7.33 1.17 19.62
CA LYS A 274 -7.69 -0.16 20.17
C LYS A 274 -8.22 -0.05 21.60
N LYS A 275 -7.52 0.71 22.45
CA LYS A 275 -7.95 0.98 23.84
C LYS A 275 -9.25 1.77 23.91
N GLY A 276 -9.51 2.64 22.93
CA GLY A 276 -10.71 3.48 22.86
C GLY A 276 -12.02 2.70 22.72
N TYR A 277 -11.96 1.41 22.36
CA TYR A 277 -13.09 0.48 22.30
C TYR A 277 -13.10 -0.55 23.44
N GLU A 278 -12.05 -0.61 24.27
CA GLU A 278 -12.00 -1.52 25.42
C GLU A 278 -12.96 -1.03 26.51
N VAL A 279 -13.81 -1.92 27.00
CA VAL A 279 -14.75 -1.62 28.09
C VAL A 279 -14.00 -1.51 29.40
N GLN A 280 -14.05 -0.34 30.04
CA GLN A 280 -13.46 -0.16 31.37
C GLN A 280 -14.36 -0.78 32.44
N THR A 281 -13.91 -1.92 32.98
CA THR A 281 -14.55 -2.62 34.10
C THR A 281 -13.79 -2.33 35.40
N SER A 282 -14.53 -2.11 36.49
CA SER A 282 -13.95 -2.02 37.84
C SER A 282 -13.37 -3.37 38.26
N PRO A 283 -12.45 -3.42 39.25
CA PRO A 283 -11.94 -4.68 39.81
C PRO A 283 -13.01 -5.64 40.34
N GLY A 284 -14.24 -5.16 40.58
CA GLY A 284 -15.42 -5.96 40.96
C GLY A 284 -16.39 -6.28 39.80
N GLY A 285 -16.02 -6.03 38.54
CA GLY A 285 -16.81 -6.37 37.35
C GLY A 285 -17.91 -5.36 36.96
N SER A 286 -18.07 -4.23 37.68
CA SER A 286 -19.04 -3.19 37.34
C SER A 286 -18.55 -2.28 36.20
N TYR A 287 -19.47 -1.94 35.30
CA TYR A 287 -19.25 -1.04 34.17
C TYR A 287 -19.01 0.40 34.66
N VAL A 288 -17.88 1.01 34.32
CA VAL A 288 -17.48 2.33 34.86
C VAL A 288 -17.93 3.47 33.97
N SER A 289 -17.72 3.34 32.66
CA SER A 289 -18.05 4.36 31.66
C SER A 289 -18.02 3.75 30.27
N ASP A 290 -18.80 4.32 29.35
CA ASP A 290 -18.74 3.93 27.95
C ASP A 290 -17.34 4.16 27.36
N PRO A 291 -16.89 3.30 26.43
CA PRO A 291 -15.62 3.50 25.73
C PRO A 291 -15.55 4.87 25.05
N LEU A 292 -14.37 5.48 25.02
CA LEU A 292 -14.14 6.84 24.47
C LEU A 292 -14.65 6.98 23.02
N LEU A 293 -14.52 5.91 22.24
CA LEU A 293 -14.85 5.88 20.81
C LEU A 293 -16.17 5.17 20.50
N SER A 294 -16.99 4.84 21.51
CA SER A 294 -18.28 4.15 21.32
C SER A 294 -19.25 4.89 20.39
N GLY A 295 -19.17 6.22 20.36
CA GLY A 295 -19.97 7.06 19.48
C GLY A 295 -19.32 7.39 18.13
N VAL A 296 -18.15 6.82 17.78
CA VAL A 296 -17.39 7.19 16.57
C VAL A 296 -17.50 6.08 15.53
N VAL A 297 -17.91 6.44 14.30
CA VAL A 297 -17.92 5.54 13.14
C VAL A 297 -16.85 5.96 12.14
N VAL A 298 -16.08 4.98 11.62
CA VAL A 298 -15.01 5.22 10.63
C VAL A 298 -15.22 4.38 9.38
N VAL A 299 -15.25 5.02 8.20
CA VAL A 299 -15.26 4.32 6.92
C VAL A 299 -14.02 4.69 6.11
N SER A 300 -13.30 3.68 5.63
CA SER A 300 -12.12 3.85 4.78
C SER A 300 -12.45 3.47 3.34
N ILE A 301 -12.31 4.41 2.41
CA ILE A 301 -12.49 4.17 0.97
C ILE A 301 -11.12 4.12 0.30
N ALA A 302 -10.77 2.97 -0.27
CA ALA A 302 -9.50 2.74 -0.93
C ALA A 302 -9.54 2.97 -2.44
N GLY A 303 -8.45 3.49 -3.01
CA GLY A 303 -8.34 3.75 -4.46
C GLY A 303 -8.18 2.49 -5.32
N GLY A 304 -7.92 1.34 -4.69
CA GLY A 304 -7.71 0.06 -5.35
C GLY A 304 -6.30 -0.10 -5.94
N TYR A 305 -6.14 -1.01 -6.90
CA TYR A 305 -4.82 -1.45 -7.36
C TYR A 305 -3.98 -0.41 -8.14
N ASN A 306 -4.60 0.65 -8.67
CA ASN A 306 -3.94 1.78 -9.34
C ASN A 306 -3.39 2.82 -8.36
N ASP A 307 -3.74 2.75 -7.06
CA ASP A 307 -3.06 3.53 -6.04
C ASP A 307 -1.70 2.88 -5.71
N TYR A 308 -0.63 3.46 -6.26
CA TYR A 308 0.74 3.02 -6.00
C TYR A 308 1.37 3.70 -4.79
N GLN A 309 0.80 4.80 -4.30
CA GLN A 309 1.34 5.54 -3.16
C GLN A 309 0.87 4.92 -1.85
N VAL A 310 -0.42 4.60 -1.75
CA VAL A 310 -1.03 3.96 -0.59
C VAL A 310 -1.76 2.71 -1.07
N ARG A 311 -1.23 1.54 -0.72
CA ARG A 311 -1.84 0.25 -1.08
C ARG A 311 -3.02 -0.05 -0.17
N SER A 312 -4.02 -0.77 -0.68
CA SER A 312 -5.26 -1.13 0.02
C SER A 312 -5.00 -1.78 1.39
N LYS A 313 -3.94 -2.58 1.53
CA LYS A 313 -3.57 -3.18 2.83
C LYS A 313 -3.19 -2.15 3.90
N LEU A 314 -2.56 -1.04 3.51
CA LEU A 314 -2.26 0.05 4.44
C LEU A 314 -3.52 0.80 4.86
N GLU A 315 -4.53 0.84 4.00
CA GLU A 315 -5.81 1.52 4.21
C GLU A 315 -6.85 0.72 5.01
N SER A 316 -6.51 -0.52 5.36
CA SER A 316 -7.37 -1.37 6.17
C SER A 316 -7.46 -0.86 7.61
N LEU A 317 -8.66 -0.97 8.18
CA LEU A 317 -8.94 -0.70 9.59
C LEU A 317 -8.87 -1.97 10.46
N ASP A 318 -8.49 -3.12 9.88
CA ASP A 318 -8.47 -4.41 10.55
C ASP A 318 -7.57 -4.38 11.80
N GLY A 319 -8.09 -4.90 12.91
CA GLY A 319 -7.39 -4.93 14.19
C GLY A 319 -7.15 -3.57 14.82
N ILE A 320 -7.74 -2.49 14.27
CA ILE A 320 -7.72 -1.13 14.80
C ILE A 320 -9.13 -0.69 15.20
N VAL A 321 -10.10 -0.85 14.29
CA VAL A 321 -11.51 -0.51 14.49
C VAL A 321 -12.34 -1.80 14.42
N PRO A 322 -13.25 -2.07 15.38
CA PRO A 322 -14.14 -3.23 15.30
C PRO A 322 -15.15 -3.05 14.17
N SER A 323 -15.59 -4.15 13.55
CA SER A 323 -16.55 -4.14 12.44
C SER A 323 -17.90 -3.51 12.80
N SER A 324 -18.25 -3.43 14.09
CA SER A 324 -19.44 -2.75 14.60
C SER A 324 -19.37 -1.22 14.57
N HIS A 325 -18.20 -0.64 14.31
CA HIS A 325 -17.96 0.81 14.29
C HIS A 325 -17.22 1.28 13.02
N GLY A 326 -16.95 0.39 12.08
CA GLY A 326 -16.30 0.79 10.84
C GLY A 326 -15.99 -0.34 9.88
N PHE A 327 -15.74 0.02 8.63
CA PHE A 327 -15.31 -0.90 7.58
C PHE A 327 -14.44 -0.19 6.54
N MET A 328 -13.73 -1.00 5.75
CA MET A 328 -13.01 -0.55 4.55
C MET A 328 -13.76 -1.03 3.30
N ILE A 329 -13.80 -0.21 2.27
CA ILE A 329 -14.32 -0.56 0.95
C ILE A 329 -13.38 -0.09 -0.16
N SER A 330 -13.11 -0.93 -1.14
CA SER A 330 -12.38 -0.53 -2.34
C SER A 330 -13.30 0.23 -3.30
N SER A 331 -12.81 1.28 -3.94
CA SER A 331 -13.52 2.01 -4.99
C SER A 331 -13.93 1.11 -6.16
N THR A 332 -13.23 0.00 -6.37
CA THR A 332 -13.57 -1.04 -7.35
C THR A 332 -14.79 -1.89 -6.96
N SER A 333 -15.13 -1.95 -5.67
CA SER A 333 -16.31 -2.64 -5.13
C SER A 333 -17.42 -1.68 -4.71
N MET A 334 -17.17 -0.38 -4.77
CA MET A 334 -18.10 0.64 -4.32
C MET A 334 -19.23 0.83 -5.34
N LYS A 335 -20.45 0.87 -4.82
CA LYS A 335 -21.66 1.07 -5.62
C LYS A 335 -21.54 2.34 -6.47
N ASN A 336 -21.95 2.27 -7.73
CA ASN A 336 -21.89 3.36 -8.71
C ASN A 336 -20.48 3.82 -9.14
N VAL A 337 -19.42 3.19 -8.65
CA VAL A 337 -18.03 3.58 -8.95
C VAL A 337 -17.30 2.52 -9.74
N TRP A 338 -17.10 1.33 -9.19
CA TRP A 338 -16.42 0.19 -9.83
C TRP A 338 -15.13 0.51 -10.60
N LEU A 339 -14.36 1.48 -10.14
CA LEU A 339 -13.15 1.95 -10.80
C LEU A 339 -11.99 1.96 -9.82
N SER A 340 -10.83 1.47 -10.26
CA SER A 340 -9.58 1.74 -9.55
C SER A 340 -9.00 3.04 -10.04
N MET A 341 -8.47 3.82 -9.09
CA MET A 341 -8.06 5.19 -9.29
C MET A 341 -6.65 5.42 -8.75
N GLU A 342 -5.93 6.32 -9.40
CA GLU A 342 -4.68 6.84 -8.87
C GLU A 342 -4.90 7.58 -7.55
N HIS A 343 -3.84 7.73 -6.75
CA HIS A 343 -3.90 8.28 -5.39
C HIS A 343 -4.60 9.66 -5.28
N GLN A 344 -4.40 10.53 -6.26
CA GLN A 344 -5.03 11.86 -6.30
C GLN A 344 -6.37 11.85 -7.03
N ALA A 345 -6.62 10.85 -7.88
CA ALA A 345 -7.85 10.76 -8.67
C ALA A 345 -9.08 10.53 -7.81
N ILE A 346 -8.93 9.91 -6.64
CA ILE A 346 -10.00 9.75 -5.65
C ILE A 346 -10.67 11.07 -5.25
N LEU A 347 -9.97 12.20 -5.36
CA LEU A 347 -10.52 13.50 -4.95
C LEU A 347 -11.41 14.15 -6.00
N TRP A 348 -11.21 13.85 -7.28
CA TRP A 348 -11.92 14.52 -8.38
C TRP A 348 -12.69 13.54 -9.28
N CYS A 349 -12.63 12.25 -8.96
CA CYS A 349 -13.30 11.25 -9.75
C CYS A 349 -14.81 11.36 -9.61
N ASN A 350 -15.52 11.81 -10.64
CA ASN A 350 -16.92 12.21 -10.53
C ASN A 350 -17.82 11.10 -9.97
N GLN A 351 -17.67 9.87 -10.48
CA GLN A 351 -18.44 8.72 -9.99
C GLN A 351 -18.33 8.53 -8.48
N LEU A 352 -17.10 8.64 -7.94
CA LEU A 352 -16.85 8.49 -6.51
C LEU A 352 -17.31 9.70 -5.70
N VAL A 353 -16.99 10.89 -6.18
CA VAL A 353 -17.29 12.14 -5.51
C VAL A 353 -18.81 12.34 -5.36
N VAL A 354 -19.57 12.04 -6.41
CA VAL A 354 -21.04 12.05 -6.38
C VAL A 354 -21.55 11.04 -5.34
N GLN A 355 -21.07 9.79 -5.38
CA GLN A 355 -21.52 8.76 -4.44
C GLN A 355 -21.22 9.13 -2.97
N VAL A 356 -20.04 9.69 -2.70
CA VAL A 356 -19.66 10.18 -1.36
C VAL A 356 -20.55 11.34 -0.92
N SER A 357 -20.84 12.28 -1.82
CA SER A 357 -21.69 13.45 -1.53
C SER A 357 -23.10 13.04 -1.10
N HIS A 358 -23.76 12.19 -1.88
CA HIS A 358 -25.08 11.65 -1.53
C HIS A 358 -25.05 10.81 -0.25
N THR A 359 -23.97 10.07 0.00
CA THR A 359 -23.78 9.29 1.23
C THR A 359 -23.75 10.19 2.46
N LEU A 360 -22.95 11.26 2.45
CA LEU A 360 -22.84 12.18 3.58
C LEU A 360 -24.14 12.96 3.83
N LEU A 361 -24.84 13.39 2.78
CA LEU A 361 -26.15 14.03 2.90
C LEU A 361 -27.21 13.08 3.51
N SER A 362 -27.11 11.79 3.24
CA SER A 362 -28.03 10.78 3.77
C SER A 362 -27.84 10.48 5.25
N LEU A 363 -26.73 10.93 5.86
CA LEU A 363 -26.49 10.82 7.30
C LEU A 363 -27.25 11.85 8.14
N VAL A 364 -27.86 12.84 7.50
CA VAL A 364 -28.57 13.93 8.18
C VAL A 364 -30.00 13.47 8.49
N ASP A 365 -30.34 13.48 9.77
CA ASP A 365 -31.69 13.18 10.24
C ASP A 365 -32.65 14.32 9.89
N SER A 366 -33.80 13.95 9.31
CA SER A 366 -34.81 14.91 8.86
C SER A 366 -35.53 15.62 9.98
N LYS A 367 -35.54 15.05 11.20
CA LYS A 367 -36.16 15.66 12.38
C LYS A 367 -35.27 16.69 13.02
N SER A 368 -33.99 16.36 13.21
CA SER A 368 -33.03 17.24 13.89
C SER A 368 -32.27 18.20 12.97
N GLY A 369 -32.19 17.90 11.67
CA GLY A 369 -31.36 18.63 10.71
C GLY A 369 -29.86 18.45 10.93
N GLN A 370 -29.48 17.47 11.75
CA GLN A 370 -28.11 17.13 12.16
C GLN A 370 -27.83 15.64 11.90
N PRO A 371 -26.57 15.17 11.92
CA PRO A 371 -26.27 13.76 11.75
C PRO A 371 -26.97 12.87 12.79
N PHE A 372 -27.40 11.66 12.40
CA PHE A 372 -27.99 10.68 13.34
C PHE A 372 -27.09 10.48 14.56
N SER A 373 -27.66 10.49 15.78
CA SER A 373 -26.90 10.32 17.02
C SER A 373 -26.43 8.87 17.25
N ASP A 374 -27.22 7.90 16.81
CA ASP A 374 -26.93 6.46 16.97
C ASP A 374 -25.85 5.97 15.98
N SER A 375 -24.85 5.26 16.48
CA SER A 375 -23.72 4.78 15.68
C SER A 375 -24.12 3.64 14.73
N GLN A 376 -25.04 2.76 15.14
CA GLN A 376 -25.50 1.64 14.31
C GLN A 376 -26.31 2.14 13.12
N THR A 377 -27.17 3.14 13.31
CA THR A 377 -27.93 3.80 12.24
C THR A 377 -26.99 4.44 11.22
N ARG A 378 -25.98 5.20 11.67
CA ARG A 378 -24.98 5.79 10.75
C ARG A 378 -24.22 4.74 9.97
N LEU A 379 -23.76 3.68 10.64
CA LEU A 379 -23.03 2.57 10.01
C LEU A 379 -23.90 1.84 8.98
N TRP A 380 -25.18 1.63 9.28
CA TRP A 380 -26.14 1.01 8.37
C TRP A 380 -26.35 1.86 7.10
N ILE A 381 -26.52 3.18 7.25
CA ILE A 381 -26.64 4.10 6.10
C ILE A 381 -25.36 4.05 5.25
N LEU A 382 -24.18 4.15 5.87
CA LEU A 382 -22.89 4.07 5.17
C LEU A 382 -22.73 2.75 4.41
N THR A 383 -23.08 1.64 5.05
CA THR A 383 -23.02 0.30 4.45
C THR A 383 -23.94 0.22 3.24
N ARG A 384 -25.21 0.62 3.40
CA ARG A 384 -26.22 0.57 2.33
C ARG A 384 -25.89 1.50 1.16
N MET A 385 -25.29 2.65 1.43
CA MET A 385 -24.94 3.63 0.39
C MET A 385 -23.66 3.25 -0.36
N LEU A 386 -22.68 2.62 0.28
CA LEU A 386 -21.37 2.38 -0.32
C LEU A 386 -21.17 0.95 -0.82
N GLN A 387 -21.66 -0.07 -0.11
CA GLN A 387 -21.45 -1.47 -0.48
C GLN A 387 -22.40 -1.92 -1.58
N SER A 388 -21.87 -2.64 -2.57
CA SER A 388 -22.66 -3.35 -3.58
C SER A 388 -23.07 -4.73 -3.07
N ALA A 389 -24.28 -5.19 -3.42
CA ALA A 389 -24.73 -6.56 -3.15
C ALA A 389 -23.83 -7.65 -3.79
N LEU A 390 -22.99 -7.28 -4.77
CA LEU A 390 -22.09 -8.17 -5.51
C LEU A 390 -21.06 -8.85 -4.62
N ALA A 391 -20.52 -8.14 -3.63
CA ALA A 391 -19.54 -8.72 -2.72
C ALA A 391 -20.14 -9.84 -1.85
N GLN A 392 -21.43 -9.75 -1.50
CA GLN A 392 -22.10 -10.72 -0.61
C GLN A 392 -22.63 -11.93 -1.38
N SER A 393 -23.27 -11.73 -2.54
CA SER A 393 -23.82 -12.82 -3.37
C SER A 393 -22.75 -13.77 -3.91
N PHE A 394 -21.52 -13.29 -4.10
CA PHE A 394 -20.39 -14.10 -4.58
C PHE A 394 -19.43 -14.54 -3.46
N ASN A 395 -19.61 -14.09 -2.20
CA ASN A 395 -18.78 -14.51 -1.06
C ASN A 395 -19.11 -15.90 -0.50
N GLY A 396 -19.95 -16.69 -1.18
CA GLY A 396 -20.27 -18.09 -0.87
C GLY A 396 -19.12 -19.10 -1.02
N MET A 397 -17.85 -18.67 -0.98
CA MET A 397 -16.67 -19.54 -1.04
C MET A 397 -15.73 -19.44 0.17
N THR A 398 -16.09 -18.64 1.20
CA THR A 398 -15.60 -18.78 2.57
C THR A 398 -16.78 -19.03 3.52
N PRO A 399 -16.82 -20.14 4.28
CA PRO A 399 -17.99 -20.48 5.08
C PRO A 399 -18.04 -19.62 6.33
N MET A 400 -18.81 -18.54 6.31
CA MET A 400 -19.42 -18.04 7.53
C MET A 400 -20.75 -18.77 7.67
N LYS A 401 -20.82 -19.71 8.63
CA LYS A 401 -22.01 -20.52 8.92
C LYS A 401 -23.21 -19.59 9.14
N VAL A 402 -24.16 -19.61 8.22
CA VAL A 402 -25.51 -19.09 8.42
C VAL A 402 -26.34 -20.24 8.99
N SER A 403 -26.79 -20.06 10.23
CA SER A 403 -27.76 -20.95 10.88
C SER A 403 -29.10 -20.83 10.16
N HIS A 404 -29.56 -21.90 9.53
CA HIS A 404 -30.92 -21.98 8.99
C HIS A 404 -31.90 -22.25 10.13
N GLU A 405 -32.61 -21.21 10.58
CA GLU A 405 -33.95 -21.39 11.14
C GLU A 405 -34.89 -20.44 10.40
N LEU A 406 -35.68 -21.01 9.48
CA LEU A 406 -36.85 -20.37 8.87
C LEU A 406 -37.91 -20.17 9.97
N PRO A 407 -38.35 -18.95 10.30
CA PRO A 407 -39.51 -18.77 11.16
C PRO A 407 -40.76 -19.01 10.32
N ILE A 408 -41.36 -20.19 10.49
CA ILE A 408 -42.77 -20.41 10.18
C ILE A 408 -43.56 -19.64 11.25
N LEU A 409 -44.02 -18.42 10.94
CA LEU A 409 -45.02 -17.73 11.77
C LEU A 409 -46.21 -17.34 10.90
N ALA A 410 -47.15 -18.27 10.79
CA ALA A 410 -48.51 -17.97 10.43
C ALA A 410 -49.29 -17.60 11.71
N SER A 411 -49.71 -16.34 11.85
CA SER A 411 -50.99 -16.04 12.52
C SER A 411 -51.45 -14.59 12.29
N LYS A 412 -52.57 -14.49 11.56
CA LYS A 412 -53.73 -13.61 11.78
C LYS A 412 -53.49 -12.13 12.17
N GLY A 413 -53.94 -11.26 11.25
CA GLY A 413 -54.67 -10.05 11.60
C GLY A 413 -53.87 -8.75 11.58
N SER A 414 -53.56 -8.25 10.39
CA SER A 414 -53.36 -6.83 10.10
C SER A 414 -53.17 -6.70 8.60
N GLU A 415 -54.06 -5.97 7.93
CA GLU A 415 -53.88 -5.55 6.54
C GLU A 415 -52.68 -4.60 6.45
N SER A 416 -51.47 -5.14 6.45
CA SER A 416 -50.28 -4.43 5.97
C SER A 416 -49.86 -5.12 4.68
N GLN A 417 -50.20 -4.48 3.56
CA GLN A 417 -49.72 -4.84 2.23
C GLN A 417 -48.21 -5.08 2.32
N ILE A 418 -47.78 -6.34 2.15
CA ILE A 418 -46.40 -6.65 1.78
C ILE A 418 -46.26 -6.04 0.37
N SER A 419 -45.81 -4.79 0.32
CA SER A 419 -45.63 -4.06 -0.92
C SER A 419 -44.73 -4.90 -1.82
N SER A 420 -45.29 -5.45 -2.89
CA SER A 420 -44.54 -6.07 -3.97
C SER A 420 -43.48 -5.08 -4.42
N THR A 421 -42.21 -5.49 -4.37
CA THR A 421 -41.06 -4.61 -4.60
C THR A 421 -41.07 -4.03 -6.02
N CYS A 422 -41.79 -4.64 -6.95
CA CYS A 422 -41.96 -4.16 -8.31
C CYS A 422 -43.45 -3.94 -8.63
N ALA A 423 -43.86 -2.67 -8.62
CA ALA A 423 -45.25 -2.19 -8.59
C ALA A 423 -46.04 -2.34 -9.91
N LEU A 424 -45.74 -3.35 -10.73
CA LEU A 424 -46.54 -3.68 -11.92
C LEU A 424 -46.99 -5.14 -11.82
N ASP A 425 -48.27 -5.40 -11.98
CA ASP A 425 -48.85 -6.74 -11.88
C ASP A 425 -48.72 -7.49 -13.22
N TRP A 426 -47.85 -8.50 -13.28
CA TRP A 426 -47.58 -9.33 -14.47
C TRP A 426 -48.29 -10.68 -14.37
N ARG A 427 -49.20 -10.81 -13.41
CA ARG A 427 -49.82 -12.08 -13.02
C ARG A 427 -50.93 -12.52 -13.98
N ASP A 428 -51.51 -11.58 -14.74
CA ASP A 428 -52.73 -11.82 -15.55
C ASP A 428 -52.50 -12.01 -17.05
N ASP A 429 -51.26 -11.95 -17.56
CA ASP A 429 -51.00 -12.19 -18.98
C ASP A 429 -51.10 -13.68 -19.36
N ALA A 430 -51.96 -13.94 -20.35
CA ALA A 430 -52.50 -15.24 -20.74
C ALA A 430 -51.46 -16.36 -20.99
N LEU A 431 -51.75 -17.54 -20.43
CA LEU A 431 -51.01 -18.81 -20.48
C LEU A 431 -50.73 -19.38 -21.89
N ASP A 432 -51.39 -18.87 -22.94
CA ASP A 432 -51.32 -19.43 -24.30
C ASP A 432 -50.04 -19.07 -25.08
N ARG A 433 -49.08 -18.34 -24.49
CA ARG A 433 -47.82 -17.90 -25.14
C ARG A 433 -46.53 -18.31 -24.42
N ASP A 434 -46.65 -19.17 -23.41
CA ASP A 434 -45.52 -19.63 -22.61
C ASP A 434 -44.64 -20.64 -23.37
N LEU A 435 -43.32 -20.49 -23.27
CA LEU A 435 -42.33 -21.35 -23.91
C LEU A 435 -41.70 -22.29 -22.89
N TYR A 436 -41.89 -23.60 -23.05
CA TYR A 436 -41.19 -24.61 -22.26
C TYR A 436 -39.82 -24.89 -22.87
N ILE A 437 -38.76 -24.61 -22.11
CA ILE A 437 -37.38 -24.77 -22.56
C ILE A 437 -36.86 -26.11 -22.04
N GLN A 438 -36.41 -26.96 -22.96
CA GLN A 438 -35.86 -28.28 -22.67
C GLN A 438 -34.32 -28.33 -22.70
N THR A 439 -33.68 -27.23 -23.12
CA THR A 439 -32.22 -27.11 -23.18
C THR A 439 -31.67 -26.49 -21.90
N SER A 440 -30.44 -26.87 -21.51
CA SER A 440 -29.80 -26.31 -20.32
C SER A 440 -29.44 -24.83 -20.48
N THR A 441 -29.26 -24.36 -21.71
CA THR A 441 -29.02 -22.95 -22.05
C THR A 441 -30.30 -22.33 -22.60
N VAL A 442 -30.65 -21.15 -22.11
CA VAL A 442 -31.79 -20.34 -22.57
C VAL A 442 -31.31 -18.98 -23.04
N THR A 443 -31.73 -18.59 -24.24
CA THR A 443 -31.52 -17.26 -24.78
C THR A 443 -32.79 -16.45 -24.75
N ILE A 444 -32.66 -15.19 -24.39
CA ILE A 444 -33.76 -14.26 -24.34
C ILE A 444 -33.45 -13.11 -25.27
N LEU A 445 -34.37 -12.91 -26.22
CA LEU A 445 -34.38 -11.75 -27.07
C LEU A 445 -35.19 -10.65 -26.39
N ALA A 446 -34.76 -9.40 -26.59
CA ALA A 446 -35.53 -8.24 -26.19
C ALA A 446 -36.99 -8.33 -26.65
N MET A 447 -37.93 -7.89 -25.81
CA MET A 447 -39.24 -7.41 -26.28
C MET A 447 -40.17 -8.48 -26.89
N ASP A 448 -39.86 -9.77 -26.76
CA ASP A 448 -40.74 -10.81 -27.28
C ASP A 448 -41.98 -11.06 -26.41
N GLY A 449 -42.01 -10.54 -25.18
CA GLY A 449 -43.14 -10.62 -24.26
C GLY A 449 -43.49 -12.03 -23.79
N ARG A 450 -42.64 -13.04 -24.05
CA ARG A 450 -42.96 -14.45 -23.74
C ARG A 450 -42.34 -14.86 -22.40
N ARG A 451 -43.08 -15.67 -21.63
CA ARG A 451 -42.54 -16.31 -20.42
C ARG A 451 -41.88 -17.64 -20.77
N ARG A 452 -40.71 -17.91 -20.18
CA ARG A 452 -40.01 -19.20 -20.32
C ARG A 452 -40.23 -20.03 -19.08
N TRP A 453 -40.57 -21.30 -19.25
CA TRP A 453 -40.65 -22.28 -18.18
C TRP A 453 -39.47 -23.24 -18.27
N LEU A 454 -38.74 -23.37 -17.17
CA LEU A 454 -37.57 -24.21 -17.00
C LEU A 454 -37.85 -25.18 -15.84
N ASP A 455 -37.82 -26.49 -16.10
CA ASP A 455 -37.94 -27.50 -15.05
C ASP A 455 -36.57 -27.67 -14.37
N THR A 456 -36.49 -27.30 -13.08
CA THR A 456 -35.24 -27.25 -12.32
C THR A 456 -34.66 -28.64 -12.06
N GLU A 457 -35.50 -29.66 -11.88
CA GLU A 457 -35.06 -31.04 -11.65
C GLU A 457 -34.56 -31.69 -12.94
N LEU A 458 -35.30 -31.50 -14.04
CA LEU A 458 -34.94 -32.05 -15.34
C LEU A 458 -33.65 -31.41 -15.87
N LEU A 459 -33.57 -30.07 -15.88
CA LEU A 459 -32.42 -29.34 -16.41
C LEU A 459 -31.23 -29.35 -15.45
N GLY A 460 -31.48 -29.54 -14.14
CA GLY A 460 -30.47 -29.70 -13.11
C GLY A 460 -29.88 -31.12 -13.00
N SER A 461 -30.41 -32.07 -13.77
CA SER A 461 -29.90 -33.45 -13.84
C SER A 461 -28.44 -33.50 -14.34
N ASN A 462 -27.76 -34.64 -14.15
CA ASN A 462 -26.33 -34.83 -14.48
C ASN A 462 -25.36 -33.87 -13.78
N GLY A 463 -25.72 -33.35 -12.59
CA GLY A 463 -24.86 -32.50 -11.79
C GLY A 463 -24.90 -31.00 -12.15
N LYS A 464 -25.82 -30.58 -13.03
CA LYS A 464 -26.04 -29.17 -13.41
C LYS A 464 -26.94 -28.42 -12.41
N ASN A 465 -26.69 -28.60 -11.12
CA ASN A 465 -27.55 -28.14 -10.04
C ASN A 465 -27.47 -26.63 -9.72
N HIS A 466 -26.72 -25.85 -10.51
CA HIS A 466 -26.64 -24.39 -10.38
C HIS A 466 -27.24 -23.72 -11.61
N PHE A 467 -27.92 -22.60 -11.40
CA PHE A 467 -28.45 -21.77 -12.47
C PHE A 467 -27.77 -20.40 -12.43
N ILE A 468 -27.25 -19.96 -13.57
CA ILE A 468 -26.74 -18.60 -13.74
C ILE A 468 -27.51 -17.89 -14.84
N PHE A 469 -27.80 -16.60 -14.62
CA PHE A 469 -28.48 -15.75 -15.57
C PHE A 469 -27.76 -14.41 -15.69
N VAL A 470 -27.37 -14.05 -16.90
CA VAL A 470 -26.64 -12.84 -17.23
C VAL A 470 -27.48 -12.03 -18.21
N THR A 471 -27.70 -10.75 -17.92
CA THR A 471 -28.58 -9.91 -18.75
C THR A 471 -28.12 -8.47 -18.82
N ASN A 472 -28.51 -7.77 -19.89
CA ASN A 472 -28.44 -6.32 -20.00
C ASN A 472 -29.82 -5.63 -19.83
N LEU A 473 -30.88 -6.41 -19.58
CA LEU A 473 -32.24 -5.90 -19.36
C LEU A 473 -32.37 -5.22 -18.00
N ALA A 474 -33.17 -4.16 -17.94
CA ALA A 474 -33.50 -3.50 -16.69
C ALA A 474 -34.27 -4.46 -15.75
N LEU A 475 -33.88 -4.49 -14.47
CA LEU A 475 -34.58 -5.28 -13.47
C LEU A 475 -36.03 -4.80 -13.33
N CYS A 476 -36.95 -5.74 -13.12
CA CYS A 476 -38.38 -5.55 -12.87
C CYS A 476 -39.22 -4.91 -13.97
N SER A 477 -38.63 -4.04 -14.79
CA SER A 477 -39.27 -3.40 -15.94
C SER A 477 -38.95 -4.12 -17.25
N GLY A 478 -37.80 -4.79 -17.34
CA GLY A 478 -37.36 -5.54 -18.51
C GLY A 478 -37.41 -7.06 -18.33
N VAL A 479 -37.04 -7.56 -17.14
CA VAL A 479 -37.03 -9.00 -16.84
C VAL A 479 -37.44 -9.29 -15.39
N ARG A 480 -38.14 -10.41 -15.17
CA ARG A 480 -38.53 -10.93 -13.85
C ARG A 480 -38.39 -12.45 -13.77
N LEU A 481 -37.88 -12.94 -12.64
CA LEU A 481 -37.67 -14.37 -12.40
C LEU A 481 -38.47 -14.82 -11.18
N HIS A 482 -39.16 -15.96 -11.32
CA HIS A 482 -39.94 -16.56 -10.25
C HIS A 482 -39.65 -18.05 -10.09
N LEU A 483 -39.58 -18.51 -8.85
CA LEU A 483 -39.50 -19.93 -8.49
C LEU A 483 -40.89 -20.45 -8.08
N TRP A 484 -41.27 -21.60 -8.64
CA TRP A 484 -42.59 -22.21 -8.47
C TRP A 484 -42.47 -23.61 -7.83
N PRO A 485 -43.25 -23.90 -6.78
CA PRO A 485 -43.24 -25.21 -6.12
C PRO A 485 -43.99 -26.28 -6.94
N GLU A 486 -43.72 -27.55 -6.64
CA GLU A 486 -44.43 -28.69 -7.22
C GLU A 486 -45.91 -28.68 -6.78
N LYS A 487 -46.85 -28.83 -7.74
CA LYS A 487 -48.30 -28.72 -7.51
C LYS A 487 -48.88 -29.76 -6.53
N GLU A 488 -48.19 -30.86 -6.21
CA GLU A 488 -48.82 -32.06 -5.64
C GLU A 488 -48.37 -32.48 -4.23
N LYS A 489 -47.38 -31.84 -3.58
CA LYS A 489 -46.79 -32.36 -2.33
C LYS A 489 -46.99 -31.58 -1.03
N SER A 490 -47.81 -30.52 -0.99
CA SER A 490 -48.01 -29.76 0.25
C SER A 490 -49.48 -29.68 0.67
N ASN A 491 -49.80 -30.32 1.80
CA ASN A 491 -51.08 -30.22 2.55
C ASN A 491 -51.34 -28.82 3.16
N SER A 492 -50.89 -27.74 2.52
CA SER A 492 -51.07 -26.36 2.98
C SER A 492 -52.21 -25.69 2.22
N ASN A 493 -53.23 -25.22 2.94
CA ASN A 493 -54.44 -24.53 2.42
C ASN A 493 -54.18 -23.13 1.80
N LEU A 494 -52.93 -22.76 1.51
CA LEU A 494 -52.57 -21.47 0.92
C LEU A 494 -52.66 -21.56 -0.62
N PRO A 495 -53.26 -20.58 -1.31
CA PRO A 495 -53.32 -20.55 -2.78
C PRO A 495 -51.91 -20.64 -3.39
N VAL A 496 -51.77 -21.31 -4.55
CA VAL A 496 -50.49 -21.50 -5.24
C VAL A 496 -49.76 -20.17 -5.47
N CYS A 497 -50.51 -19.08 -5.68
CA CYS A 497 -49.99 -17.72 -5.88
C CYS A 497 -49.28 -17.11 -4.66
N GLU A 498 -49.56 -17.56 -3.43
CA GLU A 498 -48.84 -17.11 -2.22
C GLU A 498 -47.54 -17.89 -1.97
N ARG A 499 -47.30 -18.96 -2.75
CA ARG A 499 -46.12 -19.83 -2.61
C ARG A 499 -45.05 -19.58 -3.68
N VAL A 500 -45.29 -18.64 -4.60
CA VAL A 500 -44.33 -18.24 -5.65
C VAL A 500 -43.35 -17.26 -5.06
N VAL A 501 -42.04 -17.51 -5.24
CA VAL A 501 -40.99 -16.62 -4.76
C VAL A 501 -40.39 -15.87 -5.95
N GLU A 502 -40.50 -14.54 -5.94
CA GLU A 502 -39.78 -13.70 -6.89
C GLU A 502 -38.30 -13.65 -6.50
N VAL A 503 -37.43 -14.07 -7.40
CA VAL A 503 -35.96 -14.04 -7.23
C VAL A 503 -35.31 -12.94 -8.05
N THR A 504 -36.07 -12.14 -8.81
CA THR A 504 -35.56 -10.94 -9.49
C THR A 504 -34.84 -10.02 -8.52
N SER A 505 -35.35 -9.90 -7.30
CA SER A 505 -34.73 -9.11 -6.24
C SER A 505 -33.38 -9.65 -5.79
N LYS A 506 -32.98 -10.90 -6.08
CA LYS A 506 -31.63 -11.42 -5.79
C LYS A 506 -30.61 -11.09 -6.88
N MET A 507 -31.03 -10.51 -8.01
CA MET A 507 -30.11 -10.11 -9.08
C MET A 507 -29.15 -9.03 -8.59
N VAL A 508 -27.91 -9.13 -9.05
CA VAL A 508 -26.89 -8.14 -8.76
C VAL A 508 -26.52 -7.36 -9.99
N LEU A 509 -26.50 -6.04 -9.86
CA LEU A 509 -26.01 -5.13 -10.89
C LEU A 509 -24.48 -5.19 -11.00
N ILE A 510 -23.99 -5.28 -12.23
CA ILE A 510 -22.57 -5.21 -12.58
C ILE A 510 -22.33 -3.99 -13.48
N PRO A 511 -21.17 -3.33 -13.36
CA PRO A 511 -20.82 -2.22 -14.24
C PRO A 511 -20.81 -2.70 -15.69
N ALA A 512 -21.71 -2.14 -16.49
CA ALA A 512 -21.71 -2.32 -17.95
C ALA A 512 -20.92 -1.17 -18.58
N GLY A 513 -20.01 -1.47 -19.50
CA GLY A 513 -19.38 -0.41 -20.30
C GLY A 513 -20.40 0.34 -21.17
N PRO A 514 -19.99 1.45 -21.81
CA PRO A 514 -20.90 2.23 -22.64
C PRO A 514 -21.51 1.36 -23.73
N ALA A 515 -22.85 1.36 -23.82
CA ALA A 515 -23.54 0.68 -24.89
C ALA A 515 -23.07 1.26 -26.25
N PRO A 516 -22.80 0.42 -27.25
CA PRO A 516 -22.36 0.87 -28.56
C PRO A 516 -23.40 1.82 -29.17
N LYS A 517 -22.95 2.97 -29.68
CA LYS A 517 -23.82 3.97 -30.30
C LYS A 517 -24.38 3.43 -31.61
N GLN A 518 -25.70 3.48 -31.77
CA GLN A 518 -26.35 3.21 -33.06
C GLN A 518 -26.00 4.33 -34.05
N SER A 519 -25.38 3.97 -35.17
CA SER A 519 -25.10 4.89 -36.27
C SER A 519 -26.38 5.28 -37.02
N GLU A 520 -27.35 4.38 -37.11
CA GLU A 520 -28.65 4.59 -37.74
C GLU A 520 -29.77 3.93 -36.91
N PRO A 521 -30.95 4.56 -36.78
CA PRO A 521 -32.10 3.94 -36.13
C PRO A 521 -32.52 2.64 -36.87
N GLY A 522 -32.34 1.49 -36.22
CA GLY A 522 -32.70 0.18 -36.78
C GLY A 522 -31.54 -0.62 -37.40
N SER A 523 -30.30 -0.14 -37.36
CA SER A 523 -29.13 -0.96 -37.73
C SER A 523 -28.77 -1.96 -36.61
N GLN A 524 -28.25 -3.14 -36.99
CA GLN A 524 -27.68 -4.07 -36.02
C GLN A 524 -26.46 -3.44 -35.36
N THR A 525 -26.48 -3.34 -34.04
CA THR A 525 -25.36 -2.85 -33.23
C THR A 525 -24.70 -4.00 -32.50
N GLU A 526 -23.43 -3.80 -32.14
CA GLU A 526 -22.71 -4.72 -31.27
C GLU A 526 -23.52 -4.96 -29.97
N GLN A 527 -23.41 -6.17 -29.45
CA GLN A 527 -24.09 -6.55 -28.21
C GLN A 527 -23.65 -5.64 -27.06
N ALA A 528 -24.62 -5.14 -26.30
CA ALA A 528 -24.31 -4.37 -25.10
C ALA A 528 -23.76 -5.31 -24.02
N PRO A 529 -22.76 -4.87 -23.24
CA PRO A 529 -22.25 -5.64 -22.13
C PRO A 529 -23.34 -5.97 -21.10
N PRO A 530 -23.24 -7.13 -20.43
CA PRO A 530 -24.12 -7.45 -19.33
C PRO A 530 -24.13 -6.38 -18.23
N SER A 531 -25.30 -6.09 -17.68
CA SER A 531 -25.51 -5.12 -16.60
C SER A 531 -26.05 -5.74 -15.32
N ALA A 532 -26.50 -7.00 -15.36
CA ALA A 532 -26.93 -7.75 -14.18
C ALA A 532 -26.60 -9.24 -14.29
N VAL A 533 -26.37 -9.86 -13.12
CA VAL A 533 -26.15 -11.30 -12.96
C VAL A 533 -26.97 -11.85 -11.79
N LEU A 534 -27.56 -13.03 -11.97
CA LEU A 534 -28.16 -13.84 -10.91
C LEU A 534 -27.48 -15.19 -10.89
N MET A 535 -27.15 -15.68 -9.69
CA MET A 535 -26.70 -17.05 -9.48
C MET A 535 -27.59 -17.68 -8.42
N LEU A 536 -28.14 -18.85 -8.71
CA LEU A 536 -28.96 -19.65 -7.79
C LEU A 536 -28.26 -20.98 -7.54
N GLY A 537 -27.98 -21.27 -6.26
CA GLY A 537 -27.46 -22.56 -5.84
C GLY A 537 -28.56 -23.62 -5.66
N PRO A 538 -28.18 -24.88 -5.36
CA PRO A 538 -29.14 -25.93 -5.05
C PRO A 538 -30.00 -25.59 -3.82
N GLU A 539 -29.44 -24.90 -2.83
CA GLU A 539 -30.16 -24.44 -1.63
C GLU A 539 -31.22 -23.39 -1.96
N ASP A 540 -30.94 -22.49 -2.90
CA ASP A 540 -31.90 -21.45 -3.32
C ASP A 540 -33.09 -22.03 -4.11
N MET A 541 -32.87 -23.13 -4.82
CA MET A 541 -33.88 -23.80 -5.64
C MET A 541 -34.55 -24.97 -4.90
N HIS A 542 -34.11 -25.29 -3.68
CA HIS A 542 -34.64 -26.40 -2.90
C HIS A 542 -36.13 -26.19 -2.59
N GLY A 543 -36.96 -27.19 -2.94
CA GLY A 543 -38.42 -27.13 -2.77
C GLY A 543 -39.19 -26.49 -3.94
N PHE A 544 -38.50 -26.06 -4.99
CA PHE A 544 -39.09 -25.50 -6.21
C PHE A 544 -38.82 -26.39 -7.43
N ARG A 545 -39.84 -26.61 -8.27
CA ARG A 545 -39.77 -27.46 -9.46
C ARG A 545 -39.62 -26.68 -10.77
N PHE A 546 -40.13 -25.45 -10.82
CA PHE A 546 -40.02 -24.63 -12.03
C PHE A 546 -39.41 -23.27 -11.75
N LEU A 547 -38.53 -22.83 -12.64
CA LEU A 547 -38.04 -21.47 -12.75
C LEU A 547 -38.69 -20.83 -13.98
N THR A 548 -39.32 -19.67 -13.78
CA THR A 548 -39.87 -18.90 -14.90
C THR A 548 -39.10 -17.62 -15.12
N ILE A 549 -38.86 -17.28 -16.38
CA ILE A 549 -38.27 -16.00 -16.80
C ILE A 549 -39.31 -15.24 -17.63
N SER A 550 -39.82 -14.15 -17.09
CA SER A 550 -40.77 -13.25 -17.75
C SER A 550 -40.03 -12.03 -18.28
N VAL A 551 -40.33 -11.64 -19.52
CA VAL A 551 -39.61 -10.59 -20.24
C VAL A 551 -40.62 -9.59 -20.75
N ALA A 552 -40.27 -8.31 -20.72
CA ALA A 552 -41.25 -7.30 -20.97
C ALA A 552 -41.68 -7.10 -22.42
N PRO A 553 -42.98 -7.13 -22.75
CA PRO A 553 -43.47 -6.55 -23.99
C PRO A 553 -43.53 -5.04 -23.80
N ARG A 554 -42.86 -4.27 -24.65
CA ARG A 554 -43.20 -2.86 -24.84
C ARG A 554 -43.93 -2.71 -26.16
N GLU A 555 -44.99 -1.91 -26.17
CA GLU A 555 -45.62 -1.45 -27.40
C GLU A 555 -44.58 -0.72 -28.25
N ALA A 556 -44.41 -1.17 -29.48
CA ALA A 556 -43.61 -0.48 -30.47
C ALA A 556 -44.24 0.90 -30.75
N VAL A 557 -43.81 1.94 -30.03
CA VAL A 557 -44.01 3.32 -30.49
C VAL A 557 -43.21 3.40 -31.79
N SER A 558 -43.93 3.33 -32.92
CA SER A 558 -43.42 3.27 -34.30
C SER A 558 -43.13 1.86 -34.85
N GLY A 559 -44.16 1.01 -34.96
CA GLY A 559 -44.47 0.19 -36.15
C GLY A 559 -43.37 -0.62 -36.87
N LYS A 560 -42.19 -0.84 -36.28
CA LYS A 560 -41.08 -1.59 -36.84
C LYS A 560 -40.53 -2.56 -35.79
N PRO A 561 -40.26 -3.82 -36.15
CA PRO A 561 -39.69 -4.79 -35.21
C PRO A 561 -38.24 -4.41 -34.87
N PRO A 562 -37.82 -4.46 -33.59
CA PRO A 562 -36.41 -4.35 -33.26
C PRO A 562 -35.65 -5.60 -33.72
N VAL A 563 -34.37 -5.44 -34.03
CA VAL A 563 -33.54 -6.50 -34.59
C VAL A 563 -33.18 -7.53 -33.50
N ALA A 564 -33.29 -8.82 -33.84
CA ALA A 564 -33.06 -9.95 -32.93
C ALA A 564 -31.61 -10.00 -32.45
N VAL A 565 -31.38 -9.65 -31.19
CA VAL A 565 -30.10 -9.69 -30.50
C VAL A 565 -30.34 -10.27 -29.09
N SER A 566 -29.54 -11.27 -28.66
CA SER A 566 -29.67 -11.93 -27.34
C SER A 566 -29.37 -10.95 -26.21
N MET A 567 -30.36 -10.61 -25.38
CA MET A 567 -30.25 -9.62 -24.29
C MET A 567 -30.18 -10.27 -22.90
N ALA A 568 -30.45 -11.56 -22.82
CA ALA A 568 -30.10 -12.36 -21.66
C ALA A 568 -29.72 -13.78 -22.04
N VAL A 569 -28.82 -14.37 -21.26
CA VAL A 569 -28.43 -15.78 -21.36
C VAL A 569 -28.55 -16.40 -19.98
N GLY A 570 -29.34 -17.46 -19.87
CA GLY A 570 -29.43 -18.29 -18.70
C GLY A 570 -28.85 -19.67 -18.97
N GLN A 571 -28.22 -20.30 -17.98
CA GLN A 571 -27.70 -21.64 -18.11
C GLN A 571 -27.75 -22.43 -16.80
N PHE A 572 -28.26 -23.66 -16.88
CA PHE A 572 -28.02 -24.70 -15.88
C PHE A 572 -26.64 -25.31 -16.13
N PHE A 573 -25.76 -25.27 -15.14
CA PHE A 573 -24.38 -25.68 -15.28
C PHE A 573 -23.85 -26.38 -14.04
N ASN A 574 -22.79 -27.16 -14.22
CA ASN A 574 -22.03 -27.75 -13.14
C ASN A 574 -20.80 -26.86 -12.87
N PRO A 575 -20.65 -26.27 -11.67
CA PRO A 575 -19.50 -25.42 -11.35
C PRO A 575 -18.14 -26.10 -11.53
N LYS A 576 -18.09 -27.43 -11.48
CA LYS A 576 -16.86 -28.21 -11.70
C LYS A 576 -16.44 -28.29 -13.17
N GLU A 577 -17.39 -28.23 -14.11
CA GLU A 577 -17.10 -28.24 -15.56
C GLU A 577 -16.47 -26.92 -16.02
N GLY A 578 -16.84 -25.82 -15.37
CA GLY A 578 -16.27 -24.50 -15.59
C GLY A 578 -15.01 -24.21 -14.78
N ALA A 579 -14.50 -25.15 -13.98
CA ALA A 579 -13.35 -24.91 -13.10
C ALA A 579 -12.04 -25.35 -13.75
N MET A 580 -11.06 -24.45 -13.80
CA MET A 580 -9.72 -24.73 -14.32
C MET A 580 -8.66 -24.18 -13.37
N GLU A 581 -7.72 -25.04 -12.98
CA GLU A 581 -6.56 -24.64 -12.17
C GLU A 581 -5.33 -24.37 -13.04
N VAL A 582 -4.73 -23.19 -12.85
CA VAL A 582 -3.47 -22.79 -13.45
C VAL A 582 -2.37 -23.01 -12.42
N SER A 583 -1.55 -24.05 -12.65
CA SER A 583 -0.47 -24.43 -11.73
C SER A 583 0.65 -23.38 -11.68
N SER A 584 1.41 -23.37 -10.58
CA SER A 584 2.54 -22.45 -10.37
C SER A 584 3.61 -22.57 -11.45
N GLN A 585 3.97 -23.79 -11.85
CA GLN A 585 4.93 -24.05 -12.91
C GLN A 585 4.48 -23.45 -14.25
N LEU A 586 3.19 -23.57 -14.54
CA LEU A 586 2.59 -23.07 -15.76
C LEU A 586 2.54 -21.53 -15.78
N MET A 587 2.25 -20.89 -14.64
CA MET A 587 2.33 -19.43 -14.50
C MET A 587 3.76 -18.92 -14.69
N LEU A 588 4.76 -19.62 -14.15
CA LEU A 588 6.16 -19.23 -14.33
C LEU A 588 6.62 -19.39 -15.78
N LEU A 589 6.23 -20.50 -16.44
CA LEU A 589 6.51 -20.73 -17.86
C LEU A 589 5.82 -19.71 -18.77
N SER A 590 4.65 -19.21 -18.38
CA SER A 590 3.91 -18.22 -19.18
C SER A 590 4.55 -16.83 -19.24
N THR A 591 5.63 -16.62 -18.47
CA THR A 591 6.55 -15.49 -18.66
C THR A 591 7.26 -15.55 -20.03
N TYR A 592 7.45 -16.76 -20.58
CA TYR A 592 8.16 -16.98 -21.85
C TYR A 592 7.23 -17.44 -22.98
N TRP A 593 6.17 -18.19 -22.67
CA TRP A 593 5.24 -18.75 -23.67
C TRP A 593 3.78 -18.54 -23.24
N ALA A 594 3.01 -17.78 -24.02
CA ALA A 594 1.59 -17.57 -23.70
C ALA A 594 0.86 -18.92 -23.69
N LYS A 595 0.11 -19.20 -22.62
CA LYS A 595 -0.80 -20.35 -22.61
C LYS A 595 -2.08 -19.96 -23.32
N GLU A 596 -2.41 -20.69 -24.36
CA GLU A 596 -3.70 -20.59 -25.03
C GLU A 596 -4.67 -21.63 -24.45
N ILE A 597 -5.87 -21.17 -24.12
CA ILE A 597 -6.99 -21.98 -23.64
C ILE A 597 -8.09 -21.78 -24.67
N PHE A 598 -8.48 -22.86 -25.33
CA PHE A 598 -9.55 -22.82 -26.32
C PHE A 598 -10.88 -23.23 -25.67
N LEU A 599 -11.79 -22.27 -25.57
CA LEU A 599 -13.18 -22.47 -25.16
C LEU A 599 -14.00 -22.78 -26.41
N LYS A 600 -14.47 -24.03 -26.52
CA LYS A 600 -15.37 -24.47 -27.59
C LYS A 600 -16.76 -23.89 -27.38
N GLU A 601 -17.57 -23.86 -28.44
CA GLU A 601 -19.01 -23.57 -28.33
C GLU A 601 -19.68 -24.53 -27.33
N ASP A 602 -20.78 -24.08 -26.69
CA ASP A 602 -21.50 -24.77 -25.62
C ASP A 602 -20.70 -24.95 -24.30
N HIS A 603 -19.68 -24.12 -24.07
CA HIS A 603 -18.98 -24.08 -22.78
C HIS A 603 -19.90 -23.56 -21.63
N PRO A 604 -19.53 -23.75 -20.35
CA PRO A 604 -20.23 -23.12 -19.24
C PRO A 604 -20.15 -21.59 -19.30
N LEU A 605 -21.26 -20.89 -19.03
CA LEU A 605 -21.39 -19.42 -19.01
C LEU A 605 -20.48 -18.79 -17.95
N ALA A 606 -20.37 -19.45 -16.79
CA ALA A 606 -19.42 -19.09 -15.74
C ALA A 606 -18.22 -20.03 -15.74
N TYR A 607 -17.04 -19.46 -15.96
CA TYR A 607 -15.77 -20.18 -16.01
C TYR A 607 -14.82 -19.68 -14.92
N ASN A 608 -14.49 -20.53 -13.95
CA ASN A 608 -13.63 -20.24 -12.82
C ASN A 608 -12.17 -20.60 -13.09
N LEU A 609 -11.31 -19.58 -13.24
CA LEU A 609 -9.86 -19.73 -13.33
C LEU A 609 -9.23 -19.59 -11.94
N SER A 610 -8.74 -20.68 -11.37
CA SER A 610 -8.00 -20.69 -10.10
C SER A 610 -6.50 -20.64 -10.36
N PHE A 611 -5.82 -19.60 -9.90
CA PHE A 611 -4.38 -19.42 -9.98
C PHE A 611 -3.71 -19.91 -8.71
N ALA A 612 -2.74 -20.82 -8.83
CA ALA A 612 -2.01 -21.37 -7.69
C ALA A 612 -1.12 -20.34 -6.98
N ILE A 613 -0.70 -19.28 -7.67
CA ILE A 613 0.00 -18.13 -7.10
C ILE A 613 -0.92 -16.93 -7.21
N SER A 614 -1.05 -16.18 -6.14
CA SER A 614 -1.91 -15.00 -6.07
C SER A 614 -1.54 -13.97 -7.14
N LEU A 615 -2.55 -13.40 -7.77
CA LEU A 615 -2.38 -12.31 -8.75
C LEU A 615 -1.87 -10.99 -8.10
N GLY A 616 -1.78 -10.98 -6.77
CA GLY A 616 -1.01 -10.01 -5.98
C GLY A 616 0.49 -10.04 -6.26
N LEU A 617 1.05 -11.25 -6.32
CA LEU A 617 2.48 -11.49 -6.57
C LEU A 617 2.78 -11.58 -8.06
N LEU A 618 1.96 -12.31 -8.81
CA LEU A 618 2.13 -12.54 -10.25
C LEU A 618 0.91 -12.05 -11.03
N PRO A 619 0.83 -10.75 -11.35
CA PRO A 619 -0.21 -10.23 -12.22
C PRO A 619 -0.19 -10.90 -13.59
N ILE A 620 -1.38 -11.19 -14.11
CA ILE A 620 -1.56 -11.81 -15.42
C ILE A 620 -2.20 -10.82 -16.38
N THR A 621 -1.82 -10.88 -17.64
CA THR A 621 -2.62 -10.32 -18.72
C THR A 621 -3.47 -11.45 -19.30
N LEU A 622 -4.78 -11.26 -19.20
CA LEU A 622 -5.78 -12.17 -19.74
C LEU A 622 -6.37 -11.51 -20.99
N SER A 623 -6.21 -12.15 -22.14
CA SER A 623 -6.84 -11.70 -23.38
C SER A 623 -7.75 -12.78 -23.92
N LEU A 624 -9.03 -12.45 -24.07
CA LEU A 624 -10.04 -13.27 -24.71
C LEU A 624 -10.29 -12.73 -26.12
N LYS A 625 -10.00 -13.56 -27.12
CA LYS A 625 -10.35 -13.30 -28.52
C LYS A 625 -11.45 -14.26 -28.97
N THR A 626 -12.45 -13.73 -29.63
CA THR A 626 -13.50 -14.48 -30.34
C THR A 626 -12.86 -15.31 -31.46
N ALA A 627 -12.99 -16.63 -31.38
CA ALA A 627 -12.52 -17.57 -32.40
C ALA A 627 -13.63 -17.95 -33.39
N GLY A 628 -14.88 -17.95 -32.93
CA GLY A 628 -16.06 -18.25 -33.74
C GLY A 628 -17.35 -17.93 -32.99
N CYS A 629 -18.46 -17.89 -33.72
CA CYS A 629 -19.79 -17.59 -33.19
C CYS A 629 -20.87 -18.44 -33.87
N GLY A 630 -20.56 -19.70 -34.19
CA GLY A 630 -21.50 -20.66 -34.76
C GLY A 630 -22.05 -20.32 -36.15
N ILE A 631 -21.30 -19.57 -36.97
CA ILE A 631 -21.65 -19.24 -38.37
C ILE A 631 -20.74 -20.03 -39.32
N ASN A 632 -21.31 -20.92 -40.13
CA ASN A 632 -20.58 -21.64 -41.18
C ASN A 632 -20.28 -20.70 -42.35
N THR A 633 -19.04 -20.22 -42.48
CA THR A 633 -18.58 -19.32 -43.54
C THR A 633 -18.23 -20.07 -44.83
N PHE A 634 -19.15 -20.87 -45.37
CA PHE A 634 -18.91 -21.66 -46.60
C PHE A 634 -18.98 -20.85 -47.92
N GLY A 635 -18.79 -19.52 -47.90
CA GLY A 635 -19.00 -18.69 -49.10
C GLY A 635 -18.37 -17.30 -49.16
N LEU A 636 -17.41 -16.95 -48.29
CA LEU A 636 -16.67 -15.69 -48.39
C LEU A 636 -15.21 -15.99 -48.81
N PRO A 637 -14.64 -15.27 -49.79
CA PRO A 637 -13.33 -15.60 -50.35
C PRO A 637 -12.22 -15.45 -49.30
N ASP A 638 -11.38 -16.49 -49.20
CA ASP A 638 -10.23 -16.55 -48.30
C ASP A 638 -9.18 -15.48 -48.68
N GLY A 639 -9.11 -14.45 -47.84
CA GLY A 639 -8.08 -13.42 -47.87
C GLY A 639 -8.12 -12.67 -46.54
N GLU A 640 -7.02 -12.06 -46.12
CA GLU A 640 -6.78 -11.41 -44.82
C GLU A 640 -7.86 -10.39 -44.37
N THR A 641 -8.80 -10.03 -45.24
CA THR A 641 -10.02 -9.26 -44.94
C THR A 641 -11.13 -10.05 -44.21
N GLY A 642 -11.11 -11.39 -44.25
CA GLY A 642 -12.17 -12.24 -43.67
C GLY A 642 -12.21 -12.28 -42.14
N ASP A 643 -11.07 -12.18 -41.45
CA ASP A 643 -11.02 -12.22 -39.97
C ASP A 643 -11.63 -10.95 -39.34
N LEU A 644 -11.47 -9.79 -39.98
CA LEU A 644 -12.04 -8.51 -39.53
C LEU A 644 -13.57 -8.49 -39.66
N ASP A 645 -14.11 -9.10 -40.71
CA ASP A 645 -15.56 -9.19 -40.92
C ASP A 645 -16.19 -10.26 -40.02
N LYS A 646 -15.47 -11.35 -39.72
CA LYS A 646 -15.90 -12.40 -38.79
C LYS A 646 -15.96 -11.90 -37.34
N ASP A 647 -14.97 -11.11 -36.89
CA ASP A 647 -14.98 -10.49 -35.56
C ASP A 647 -16.17 -9.52 -35.39
N LYS A 648 -16.45 -8.69 -36.40
CA LYS A 648 -17.63 -7.80 -36.40
C LYS A 648 -18.93 -8.59 -36.31
N LEU A 649 -19.08 -9.68 -37.09
CA LEU A 649 -20.27 -10.53 -37.04
C LEU A 649 -20.45 -11.18 -35.65
N CYS A 650 -19.37 -11.65 -35.03
CA CYS A 650 -19.45 -12.24 -33.69
C CYS A 650 -19.78 -11.20 -32.62
N LYS A 651 -19.32 -9.96 -32.73
CA LYS A 651 -19.71 -8.86 -31.83
C LYS A 651 -21.20 -8.51 -31.89
N LEU A 652 -21.91 -8.86 -32.97
CA LEU A 652 -23.37 -8.72 -33.07
C LEU A 652 -24.13 -9.83 -32.33
N ARG A 653 -23.51 -10.99 -32.10
CA ARG A 653 -24.16 -12.18 -31.50
C ARG A 653 -23.79 -12.39 -30.04
N CYS A 654 -22.50 -12.30 -29.71
CA CYS A 654 -21.96 -12.61 -28.40
C CYS A 654 -21.88 -11.36 -27.53
N PHE A 655 -22.29 -11.44 -26.27
CA PHE A 655 -22.07 -10.32 -25.35
C PHE A 655 -20.57 -10.20 -24.96
N PRO A 656 -20.06 -8.97 -24.72
CA PRO A 656 -18.70 -8.75 -24.26
C PRO A 656 -18.40 -9.49 -22.93
N PRO A 657 -17.29 -10.25 -22.84
CA PRO A 657 -16.98 -11.02 -21.64
C PRO A 657 -16.70 -10.13 -20.43
N VAL A 658 -17.05 -10.63 -19.24
CA VAL A 658 -16.84 -9.93 -17.96
C VAL A 658 -15.97 -10.80 -17.05
N ALA A 659 -14.95 -10.22 -16.42
CA ALA A 659 -14.17 -10.89 -15.38
C ALA A 659 -14.49 -10.34 -13.99
N LEU A 660 -14.65 -11.25 -13.03
CA LEU A 660 -14.85 -10.97 -11.62
C LEU A 660 -13.69 -11.60 -10.84
N ALA A 661 -12.88 -10.76 -10.20
CA ALA A 661 -11.72 -11.20 -9.44
C ALA A 661 -11.86 -10.75 -7.98
N TRP A 662 -11.68 -11.65 -7.02
CA TRP A 662 -11.91 -11.35 -5.61
C TRP A 662 -10.68 -11.57 -4.74
N ASP A 663 -10.59 -10.79 -3.65
CA ASP A 663 -9.62 -10.98 -2.58
C ASP A 663 -10.12 -10.43 -1.25
N SER A 664 -9.69 -11.09 -0.17
CA SER A 664 -9.99 -10.73 1.22
C SER A 664 -9.59 -9.32 1.61
N ALA A 665 -8.48 -8.78 1.08
CA ALA A 665 -7.94 -7.48 1.49
C ALA A 665 -8.42 -6.33 0.59
N SER A 666 -8.69 -6.61 -0.68
CA SER A 666 -9.03 -5.60 -1.68
C SER A 666 -10.48 -5.66 -2.20
N GLY A 667 -11.26 -6.65 -1.76
CA GLY A 667 -12.66 -6.83 -2.14
C GLY A 667 -12.83 -7.44 -3.53
N LEU A 668 -13.95 -7.12 -4.16
CA LEU A 668 -14.34 -7.62 -5.47
C LEU A 668 -13.99 -6.60 -6.55
N HIS A 669 -13.29 -7.05 -7.59
CA HIS A 669 -12.89 -6.26 -8.75
C HIS A 669 -13.65 -6.75 -9.97
N VAL A 670 -14.29 -5.82 -10.68
CA VAL A 670 -15.04 -6.11 -11.91
C VAL A 670 -14.31 -5.53 -13.10
N PHE A 671 -14.03 -6.37 -14.10
CA PHE A 671 -13.41 -6.01 -15.36
C PHE A 671 -14.43 -6.22 -16.49
N PRO A 672 -15.24 -5.19 -16.83
CA PRO A 672 -16.19 -5.28 -17.93
C PRO A 672 -15.46 -5.22 -19.28
N ASN A 673 -16.04 -5.82 -20.32
CA ASN A 673 -15.51 -5.81 -21.69
C ASN A 673 -14.07 -6.34 -21.80
N LEU A 674 -13.83 -7.52 -21.24
CA LEU A 674 -12.50 -8.13 -21.15
C LEU A 674 -11.99 -8.64 -22.51
N TYR A 675 -11.32 -7.79 -23.28
CA TYR A 675 -10.63 -8.20 -24.52
C TYR A 675 -9.15 -8.51 -24.31
N SER A 676 -8.44 -7.62 -23.62
CA SER A 676 -7.04 -7.79 -23.24
C SER A 676 -6.73 -6.84 -22.09
N GLU A 677 -6.77 -7.36 -20.86
CA GLU A 677 -6.51 -6.55 -19.67
C GLU A 677 -5.54 -7.27 -18.74
N THR A 678 -4.73 -6.49 -18.04
CA THR A 678 -3.88 -7.00 -16.97
C THR A 678 -4.71 -7.06 -15.69
N ILE A 679 -5.06 -8.28 -15.26
CA ILE A 679 -5.78 -8.52 -14.02
C ILE A 679 -4.79 -8.44 -12.86
N VAL A 680 -5.02 -7.44 -11.99
CA VAL A 680 -4.20 -7.12 -10.84
C VAL A 680 -5.11 -7.09 -9.63
N ILE A 681 -4.72 -7.80 -8.56
CA ILE A 681 -5.46 -7.79 -7.28
C ILE A 681 -4.55 -7.29 -6.19
N ASP A 682 -5.01 -6.40 -5.32
CA ASP A 682 -4.17 -5.78 -4.28
C ASP A 682 -3.86 -6.68 -3.06
N SER A 683 -3.78 -8.00 -3.25
CA SER A 683 -3.30 -8.92 -2.23
C SER A 683 -1.79 -8.80 -2.05
N SER A 684 -1.32 -9.08 -0.83
CA SER A 684 0.10 -9.13 -0.47
C SER A 684 0.43 -10.46 0.23
N PRO A 685 0.35 -11.59 -0.49
CA PRO A 685 0.80 -12.87 0.04
C PRO A 685 2.28 -12.76 0.42
N ALA A 686 2.77 -13.65 1.28
CA ALA A 686 4.15 -13.64 1.80
C ALA A 686 4.45 -12.55 2.86
N LEU A 687 3.45 -11.82 3.37
CA LEU A 687 3.63 -10.94 4.54
C LEU A 687 3.08 -11.59 5.81
N ARG A 688 3.69 -11.29 6.97
CA ARG A 688 3.29 -11.90 8.26
C ARG A 688 1.85 -11.59 8.69
N SER A 689 1.29 -10.47 8.24
CA SER A 689 -0.05 -9.98 8.61
C SER A 689 -1.13 -10.27 7.54
N SER A 690 -0.79 -11.05 6.50
CA SER A 690 -1.73 -11.35 5.42
C SER A 690 -2.54 -12.62 5.74
N GLN A 691 -3.84 -12.47 6.01
CA GLN A 691 -4.81 -13.57 5.91
C GLN A 691 -5.18 -13.89 4.44
N SER A 692 -4.45 -13.30 3.47
CA SER A 692 -4.72 -13.45 2.05
C SER A 692 -4.45 -14.87 1.58
N SER A 693 -5.37 -15.42 0.81
CA SER A 693 -5.20 -16.71 0.13
C SER A 693 -3.97 -16.69 -0.80
N GLU A 694 -3.20 -17.79 -0.80
CA GLU A 694 -2.15 -18.01 -1.81
C GLU A 694 -2.74 -18.19 -3.21
N LYS A 695 -4.00 -18.64 -3.28
CA LYS A 695 -4.73 -18.83 -4.53
C LYS A 695 -5.63 -17.64 -4.82
N THR A 696 -5.69 -17.25 -6.08
CA THR A 696 -6.63 -16.25 -6.57
C THR A 696 -7.55 -16.92 -7.57
N THR A 697 -8.86 -16.67 -7.45
CA THR A 697 -9.83 -17.14 -8.43
C THR A 697 -10.39 -15.96 -9.21
N VAL A 698 -10.50 -16.13 -10.52
CA VAL A 698 -11.13 -15.18 -11.44
C VAL A 698 -12.28 -15.91 -12.11
N MET A 699 -13.50 -15.43 -11.92
CA MET A 699 -14.68 -15.94 -12.60
C MET A 699 -14.90 -15.14 -13.89
N LEU A 700 -14.92 -15.82 -15.02
CA LEU A 700 -15.23 -15.27 -16.33
C LEU A 700 -16.68 -15.55 -16.67
N LEU A 701 -17.41 -14.52 -17.05
CA LEU A 701 -18.75 -14.61 -17.65
C LEU A 701 -18.58 -14.45 -19.16
N VAL A 702 -18.79 -15.54 -19.90
CA VAL A 702 -18.48 -15.62 -21.34
C VAL A 702 -19.65 -16.28 -22.06
N ASP A 703 -20.04 -15.76 -23.22
CA ASP A 703 -21.23 -16.23 -23.94
C ASP A 703 -21.05 -17.66 -24.53
N PRO A 704 -21.83 -18.67 -24.11
CA PRO A 704 -21.66 -20.05 -24.54
C PRO A 704 -21.95 -20.29 -26.03
N HIS A 705 -22.62 -19.36 -26.72
CA HIS A 705 -22.89 -19.48 -28.16
C HIS A 705 -21.65 -19.25 -29.03
N CYS A 706 -20.55 -18.82 -28.42
CA CYS A 706 -19.35 -18.40 -29.11
C CYS A 706 -18.15 -19.19 -28.61
N SER A 707 -17.16 -19.38 -29.48
CA SER A 707 -15.88 -19.96 -29.12
C SER A 707 -14.84 -18.86 -28.93
N TYR A 708 -13.96 -19.08 -27.95
CA TYR A 708 -12.96 -18.10 -27.56
C TYR A 708 -11.59 -18.74 -27.41
N THR A 709 -10.56 -18.00 -27.82
CA THR A 709 -9.17 -18.30 -27.49
C THR A 709 -8.75 -17.34 -26.38
N ALA A 710 -8.60 -17.88 -25.16
CA ALA A 710 -8.09 -17.15 -24.02
C ALA A 710 -6.58 -17.33 -23.91
N SER A 711 -5.83 -16.24 -23.92
CA SER A 711 -4.38 -16.22 -23.72
C SER A 711 -4.05 -15.69 -22.34
N VAL A 712 -3.22 -16.44 -21.60
CA VAL A 712 -2.79 -16.08 -20.25
C VAL A 712 -1.27 -15.95 -20.23
N HIS A 713 -0.76 -14.77 -19.85
CA HIS A 713 0.66 -14.53 -19.69
C HIS A 713 0.96 -13.63 -18.48
N VAL A 714 2.10 -13.87 -17.81
CA VAL A 714 2.54 -13.03 -16.68
C VAL A 714 3.07 -11.69 -17.20
N SER A 715 2.59 -10.59 -16.63
CA SER A 715 3.06 -9.25 -16.98
C SER A 715 4.32 -8.89 -16.19
N ALA A 716 5.49 -9.08 -16.79
CA ALA A 716 6.78 -8.80 -16.14
C ALA A 716 6.93 -7.35 -15.61
N PRO A 717 6.50 -6.30 -16.34
CA PRO A 717 6.53 -4.93 -15.82
C PRO A 717 5.60 -4.72 -14.63
N ALA A 718 4.38 -5.27 -14.66
CA ALA A 718 3.42 -5.15 -13.56
C ALA A 718 3.90 -5.91 -12.32
N MET A 719 4.41 -7.13 -12.50
CA MET A 719 5.03 -7.94 -11.46
C MET A 719 6.19 -7.20 -10.80
N SER A 720 7.16 -6.71 -11.59
CA SER A 720 8.36 -6.03 -11.07
C SER A 720 8.01 -4.75 -10.33
N THR A 721 7.08 -3.95 -10.88
CA THR A 721 6.58 -2.72 -10.25
C THR A 721 5.99 -3.01 -8.88
N ARG A 722 5.06 -3.96 -8.81
CA ARG A 722 4.40 -4.33 -7.55
C ARG A 722 5.37 -4.92 -6.54
N TYR A 723 6.28 -5.77 -7.00
CA TYR A 723 7.28 -6.37 -6.14
C TYR A 723 8.13 -5.30 -5.43
N VAL A 724 8.61 -4.31 -6.19
CA VAL A 724 9.42 -3.21 -5.63
C VAL A 724 8.60 -2.32 -4.69
N LEU A 725 7.33 -2.02 -5.03
CA LEU A 725 6.45 -1.20 -4.18
C LEU A 725 6.09 -1.90 -2.86
N ILE A 726 5.77 -3.19 -2.90
CA ILE A 726 5.32 -3.94 -1.71
C ILE A 726 6.50 -4.33 -0.81
N TYR A 727 7.60 -4.85 -1.40
CA TYR A 727 8.73 -5.39 -0.64
C TYR A 727 9.93 -4.44 -0.55
N GLY A 728 9.82 -3.23 -1.09
CA GLY A 728 10.84 -2.18 -0.94
C GLY A 728 11.30 -1.96 0.51
N PRO A 729 10.40 -1.80 1.49
CA PRO A 729 10.77 -1.67 2.91
C PRO A 729 11.55 -2.88 3.44
N GLN A 730 11.22 -4.09 3.00
CA GLN A 730 11.94 -5.32 3.36
C GLN A 730 13.37 -5.34 2.78
N ILE A 731 13.52 -4.94 1.51
CA ILE A 731 14.83 -4.82 0.85
C ILE A 731 15.71 -3.80 1.59
N VAL A 732 15.14 -2.67 2.02
CA VAL A 732 15.86 -1.67 2.84
C VAL A 732 16.34 -2.29 4.16
N GLY A 733 15.46 -2.97 4.90
CA GLY A 733 15.85 -3.65 6.15
C GLY A 733 16.98 -4.68 5.94
N PHE A 734 16.90 -5.47 4.86
CA PHE A 734 17.93 -6.44 4.49
C PHE A 734 19.23 -5.79 4.00
N ALA A 735 19.21 -4.60 3.43
CA ALA A 735 20.43 -3.89 3.04
C ALA A 735 21.33 -3.60 4.25
N PHE A 736 20.73 -3.24 5.40
CA PHE A 736 21.45 -3.11 6.66
C PHE A 736 21.96 -4.46 7.17
N THR A 737 21.16 -5.52 7.09
CA THR A 737 21.59 -6.88 7.44
C THR A 737 22.85 -7.28 6.67
N VAL A 738 22.86 -7.09 5.34
CA VAL A 738 23.97 -7.45 4.46
C VAL A 738 25.27 -6.74 4.87
N ILE A 739 25.19 -5.43 5.16
CA ILE A 739 26.33 -4.64 5.60
C ILE A 739 26.80 -5.05 7.00
N LEU A 740 25.89 -5.32 7.94
CA LEU A 740 26.25 -5.78 9.28
C LEU A 740 26.94 -7.15 9.25
N TYR A 741 26.51 -8.07 8.38
CA TYR A 741 27.21 -9.34 8.16
C TYR A 741 28.58 -9.16 7.48
N ALA A 742 28.70 -8.21 6.56
CA ALA A 742 30.00 -7.87 5.97
C ALA A 742 30.97 -7.30 7.04
N LEU A 743 30.48 -6.42 7.92
CA LEU A 743 31.23 -5.87 9.05
C LEU A 743 31.58 -6.95 10.08
N MET A 744 30.68 -7.89 10.36
CA MET A 744 30.96 -9.06 11.19
C MET A 744 32.18 -9.82 10.66
N ARG A 745 32.24 -10.07 9.34
CA ARG A 745 33.37 -10.79 8.72
C ARG A 745 34.67 -9.99 8.80
N GLN A 746 34.62 -8.69 8.51
CA GLN A 746 35.77 -7.80 8.64
C GLN A 746 36.30 -7.78 10.08
N ALA A 747 35.40 -7.72 11.08
CA ALA A 747 35.75 -7.77 12.49
C ALA A 747 36.38 -9.13 12.89
N ASN A 748 35.83 -10.25 12.40
CA ASN A 748 36.36 -11.58 12.66
C ASN A 748 37.79 -11.75 12.12
N GLN A 749 38.04 -11.40 10.85
CA GLN A 749 39.38 -11.55 10.27
C GLN A 749 40.41 -10.66 10.98
N TRP A 750 40.00 -9.46 11.37
CA TRP A 750 40.85 -8.55 12.14
C TRP A 750 41.17 -9.07 13.55
N ASP A 751 40.20 -9.69 14.25
CA ASP A 751 40.43 -10.32 15.57
C ASP A 751 41.42 -11.49 15.49
N HIS A 752 41.47 -12.20 14.36
CA HIS A 752 42.47 -13.23 14.08
C HIS A 752 43.80 -12.67 13.53
N LYS A 753 44.03 -11.34 13.59
CA LYS A 753 45.22 -10.64 13.07
C LYS A 753 45.46 -10.81 11.56
N LEU A 754 44.45 -11.20 10.79
CA LEU A 754 44.50 -11.29 9.33
C LEU A 754 44.27 -9.90 8.70
N SER A 755 44.44 -9.77 7.38
CA SER A 755 44.09 -8.55 6.64
C SER A 755 42.58 -8.37 6.56
N VAL A 756 42.12 -7.12 6.60
CA VAL A 756 40.70 -6.79 6.48
C VAL A 756 40.31 -6.96 5.01
N PRO A 757 39.31 -7.80 4.71
CA PRO A 757 38.93 -8.05 3.33
C PRO A 757 38.24 -6.81 2.75
N PRO A 758 38.39 -6.54 1.44
CA PRO A 758 37.61 -5.51 0.77
C PRO A 758 36.11 -5.75 0.96
N LEU A 759 35.35 -4.68 1.18
CA LEU A 759 33.91 -4.76 1.47
C LEU A 759 33.13 -5.59 0.44
N LEU A 760 33.46 -5.47 -0.84
CA LEU A 760 32.85 -6.26 -1.92
C LEU A 760 33.06 -7.77 -1.74
N SER A 761 34.26 -8.19 -1.29
CA SER A 761 34.55 -9.61 -1.01
C SER A 761 33.85 -10.09 0.27
N ALA A 762 33.67 -9.19 1.24
CA ALA A 762 32.89 -9.49 2.44
C ALA A 762 31.40 -9.73 2.11
N VAL A 763 30.82 -8.93 1.20
CA VAL A 763 29.44 -9.12 0.72
C VAL A 763 29.29 -10.38 -0.15
N ASP A 764 30.25 -10.66 -1.03
CA ASP A 764 30.23 -11.89 -1.86
C ASP A 764 30.15 -13.17 -1.02
N TYR A 765 30.80 -13.17 0.15
CA TYR A 765 30.75 -14.29 1.08
C TYR A 765 29.36 -14.53 1.67
N ASN A 766 28.51 -13.51 1.77
CA ASN A 766 27.13 -13.69 2.18
C ASN A 766 26.31 -14.52 1.16
N LEU A 767 26.81 -14.63 -0.08
CA LEU A 767 26.21 -15.38 -1.19
C LEU A 767 26.89 -16.73 -1.45
N GLU A 768 27.92 -17.12 -0.68
CA GLU A 768 28.58 -18.41 -0.84
C GLU A 768 27.66 -19.56 -0.40
N ILE A 769 27.39 -20.50 -1.31
CA ILE A 769 26.62 -21.72 -1.04
C ILE A 769 27.61 -22.88 -0.82
N PRO A 770 27.43 -23.73 0.22
CA PRO A 770 26.27 -23.76 1.13
C PRO A 770 26.42 -22.92 2.41
N SER A 771 27.61 -22.82 2.98
CA SER A 771 27.74 -22.65 4.44
C SER A 771 27.68 -21.22 5.02
N PRO A 772 27.84 -20.11 4.26
CA PRO A 772 27.41 -18.80 4.76
C PRO A 772 26.01 -18.40 4.29
N PHE A 773 25.58 -18.74 3.08
CA PHE A 773 24.22 -18.39 2.62
C PHE A 773 23.12 -19.03 3.49
N LEU A 774 23.27 -20.31 3.83
CA LEU A 774 22.30 -21.02 4.67
C LEU A 774 22.23 -20.42 6.08
N LEU A 775 23.37 -20.08 6.68
CA LEU A 775 23.42 -19.50 8.02
C LEU A 775 22.89 -18.06 8.08
N LEU A 776 23.20 -17.25 7.06
CA LEU A 776 22.94 -15.81 7.09
C LEU A 776 21.58 -15.43 6.49
N ALA A 777 21.09 -16.19 5.51
CA ALA A 777 19.80 -15.95 4.88
C ALA A 777 18.71 -16.90 5.41
N VAL A 778 18.95 -18.21 5.42
CA VAL A 778 17.89 -19.20 5.69
C VAL A 778 17.59 -19.35 7.18
N VAL A 779 18.60 -19.47 8.04
CA VAL A 779 18.40 -19.65 9.49
C VAL A 779 17.59 -18.50 10.13
N PRO A 780 17.86 -17.21 9.85
CA PRO A 780 17.06 -16.11 10.39
C PRO A 780 15.61 -16.13 9.90
N LEU A 781 15.38 -16.53 8.65
CA LEU A 781 14.03 -16.69 8.10
C LEU A 781 13.27 -17.82 8.82
N LEU A 782 13.90 -18.98 9.00
CA LEU A 782 13.32 -20.10 9.75
C LEU A 782 13.05 -19.73 11.22
N GLY A 783 13.99 -19.04 11.86
CA GLY A 783 13.79 -18.52 13.23
C GLY A 783 12.62 -17.54 13.33
N SER A 784 12.44 -16.70 12.31
CA SER A 784 11.31 -15.75 12.27
C SER A 784 9.95 -16.41 12.09
N LEU A 785 9.90 -17.60 11.47
CA LEU A 785 8.67 -18.40 11.31
C LEU A 785 8.28 -19.12 12.60
N PHE A 786 9.25 -19.42 13.48
CA PHE A 786 9.01 -20.09 14.75
C PHE A 786 8.37 -19.18 15.80
N TYR A 787 8.64 -17.87 15.77
CA TYR A 787 8.13 -16.93 16.78
C TYR A 787 6.59 -16.78 16.78
N PRO A 788 5.91 -16.56 15.64
CA PRO A 788 4.44 -16.52 15.59
C PRO A 788 3.77 -17.82 16.05
N PHE A 789 4.41 -18.96 15.78
CA PHE A 789 3.96 -20.28 16.24
C PHE A 789 3.92 -20.35 17.77
N LEU A 790 4.87 -19.73 18.47
CA LEU A 790 4.88 -19.66 19.94
C LEU A 790 3.82 -18.71 20.52
N VAL A 791 3.46 -17.65 19.78
CA VAL A 791 2.58 -16.56 20.25
C VAL A 791 1.12 -16.75 19.76
N GLY A 792 0.83 -17.81 19.00
CA GLY A 792 -0.51 -18.10 18.49
C GLY A 792 -0.99 -17.13 17.41
N GLN A 793 -0.07 -16.47 16.69
CA GLN A 793 -0.40 -15.58 15.57
C GLN A 793 -0.49 -16.36 14.25
N SER A 794 -1.19 -15.79 13.26
CA SER A 794 -1.31 -16.38 11.91
C SER A 794 0.07 -16.56 11.28
N VAL A 795 0.41 -17.80 10.92
CA VAL A 795 1.65 -18.11 10.21
C VAL A 795 1.47 -17.75 8.73
N PRO A 796 2.38 -16.96 8.12
CA PRO A 796 2.29 -16.65 6.71
C PRO A 796 2.49 -17.91 5.86
N PRO A 797 2.01 -17.93 4.62
CA PRO A 797 2.22 -19.08 3.74
C PRO A 797 3.71 -19.36 3.49
N LEU A 798 4.16 -20.56 3.86
CA LEU A 798 5.59 -20.88 4.02
C LEU A 798 6.39 -20.74 2.72
N THR A 799 5.85 -21.25 1.61
CA THR A 799 6.52 -21.27 0.29
C THR A 799 6.66 -19.85 -0.25
N SER A 800 5.56 -19.12 -0.34
CA SER A 800 5.55 -17.73 -0.82
C SER A 800 6.42 -16.82 0.07
N PHE A 801 6.28 -16.93 1.40
CA PHE A 801 7.06 -16.17 2.38
C PHE A 801 8.57 -16.37 2.22
N THR A 802 9.02 -17.62 2.11
CA THR A 802 10.44 -17.94 2.00
C THR A 802 11.02 -17.52 0.65
N VAL A 803 10.34 -17.79 -0.46
CA VAL A 803 10.80 -17.42 -1.81
C VAL A 803 10.93 -15.91 -1.96
N VAL A 804 9.88 -15.15 -1.60
CA VAL A 804 9.90 -13.68 -1.69
C VAL A 804 10.97 -13.10 -0.78
N SER A 805 11.10 -13.59 0.45
CA SER A 805 12.13 -13.09 1.37
C SER A 805 13.55 -13.38 0.88
N LEU A 806 13.80 -14.54 0.26
CA LEU A 806 15.10 -14.85 -0.33
C LEU A 806 15.40 -13.95 -1.54
N ILE A 807 14.41 -13.68 -2.41
CA ILE A 807 14.58 -12.73 -3.51
C ILE A 807 14.90 -11.33 -2.96
N CYS A 808 14.18 -10.86 -1.93
CA CYS A 808 14.49 -9.58 -1.27
C CYS A 808 15.93 -9.54 -0.73
N TYR A 809 16.41 -10.63 -0.13
CA TYR A 809 17.78 -10.71 0.37
C TYR A 809 18.81 -10.65 -0.77
N LEU A 810 18.55 -11.31 -1.90
CA LEU A 810 19.41 -11.23 -3.09
C LEU A 810 19.44 -9.82 -3.67
N LEU A 811 18.28 -9.16 -3.80
CA LEU A 811 18.18 -7.77 -4.26
C LEU A 811 18.93 -6.81 -3.32
N ALA A 812 18.82 -7.00 -2.01
CA ALA A 812 19.57 -6.22 -1.03
C ALA A 812 21.09 -6.40 -1.19
N ASN A 813 21.57 -7.63 -1.40
CA ASN A 813 22.99 -7.88 -1.70
C ASN A 813 23.43 -7.18 -2.98
N ALA A 814 22.61 -7.23 -4.04
CA ALA A 814 22.90 -6.56 -5.30
C ALA A 814 23.01 -5.04 -5.14
N PHE A 815 22.03 -4.43 -4.46
CA PHE A 815 21.98 -3.01 -4.19
C PHE A 815 23.23 -2.55 -3.43
N ILE A 816 23.62 -3.31 -2.39
CA ILE A 816 24.86 -3.06 -1.66
C ILE A 816 26.09 -3.22 -2.54
N CYS A 817 26.19 -4.28 -3.36
CA CYS A 817 27.31 -4.47 -4.28
C CYS A 817 27.48 -3.29 -5.24
N VAL A 818 26.38 -2.80 -5.84
CA VAL A 818 26.40 -1.62 -6.72
C VAL A 818 26.89 -0.38 -5.96
N LEU A 819 26.35 -0.14 -4.76
CA LEU A 819 26.74 0.98 -3.91
C LEU A 819 28.23 0.93 -3.51
N VAL A 820 28.75 -0.25 -3.20
CA VAL A 820 30.16 -0.50 -2.86
C VAL A 820 31.08 -0.30 -4.06
N ILE A 821 30.71 -0.80 -5.24
CA ILE A 821 31.48 -0.61 -6.48
C ILE A 821 31.54 0.87 -6.84
N PHE A 822 30.39 1.55 -6.84
CA PHE A 822 30.29 2.97 -7.16
C PHE A 822 31.11 3.83 -6.19
N SER A 823 30.91 3.66 -4.89
CA SER A 823 31.66 4.42 -3.87
C SER A 823 33.17 4.17 -3.93
N LYS A 824 33.61 2.92 -4.13
CA LYS A 824 35.03 2.60 -4.31
C LYS A 824 35.60 3.29 -5.55
N PHE A 825 34.89 3.26 -6.68
CA PHE A 825 35.28 3.94 -7.90
C PHE A 825 35.45 5.45 -7.68
N VAL A 826 34.49 6.10 -7.00
CA VAL A 826 34.57 7.53 -6.65
C VAL A 826 35.82 7.85 -5.83
N PHE A 827 36.15 7.05 -4.81
CA PHE A 827 37.39 7.26 -4.03
C PHE A 827 38.66 7.02 -4.85
N GLN A 828 38.66 6.02 -5.73
CA GLN A 828 39.80 5.75 -6.62
C GLN A 828 40.02 6.88 -7.62
N ALA A 829 38.95 7.36 -8.26
CA ALA A 829 39.01 8.50 -9.19
C ALA A 829 39.44 9.78 -8.47
N SER A 830 38.85 10.08 -7.31
CA SER A 830 39.21 11.25 -6.50
C SER A 830 40.67 11.21 -6.03
N ALA A 831 41.15 10.06 -5.54
CA ALA A 831 42.54 9.90 -5.15
C ALA A 831 43.50 9.96 -6.34
N LEU A 832 43.11 9.45 -7.51
CA LEU A 832 43.88 9.58 -8.75
C LEU A 832 44.07 11.05 -9.11
N VAL A 833 42.99 11.82 -9.15
CA VAL A 833 42.99 13.26 -9.45
C VAL A 833 43.83 14.02 -8.41
N HIS A 834 43.61 13.76 -7.11
CA HIS A 834 44.35 14.43 -6.05
C HIS A 834 45.86 14.15 -6.16
N THR A 835 46.26 12.90 -6.38
CA THR A 835 47.68 12.54 -6.46
C THR A 835 48.35 13.03 -7.74
N THR A 836 47.66 13.06 -8.89
CA THR A 836 48.21 13.66 -10.13
C THR A 836 48.38 15.16 -9.98
N VAL A 837 47.36 15.88 -9.49
CA VAL A 837 47.43 17.33 -9.24
C VAL A 837 48.58 17.63 -8.28
N LYS A 838 48.66 16.92 -7.14
CA LYS A 838 49.74 17.08 -6.16
C LYS A 838 51.12 16.84 -6.79
N SER A 839 51.29 15.79 -7.60
CA SER A 839 52.57 15.53 -8.27
C SER A 839 52.94 16.59 -9.31
N ARG A 840 51.95 17.13 -10.05
CA ARG A 840 52.17 18.20 -11.03
C ARG A 840 52.51 19.52 -10.35
N CYS A 841 51.84 19.86 -9.25
CA CYS A 841 52.17 21.03 -8.44
C CYS A 841 53.60 20.91 -7.88
N GLN A 842 53.99 19.75 -7.35
CA GLN A 842 55.35 19.51 -6.84
C GLN A 842 56.42 19.55 -7.95
N ALA A 843 56.08 19.10 -9.18
CA ALA A 843 56.98 19.19 -10.33
C ALA A 843 57.11 20.65 -10.82
N LEU A 844 56.02 21.43 -10.84
CA LEU A 844 56.04 22.86 -11.15
C LEU A 844 56.86 23.65 -10.13
N GLU A 845 56.72 23.33 -8.84
CA GLU A 845 57.48 23.94 -7.75
C GLU A 845 58.99 23.62 -7.83
N ARG A 846 59.36 22.48 -8.42
CA ARG A 846 60.77 22.10 -8.65
C ARG A 846 61.40 22.76 -9.86
N ASN A 847 60.62 23.06 -10.91
CA ASN A 847 61.13 23.62 -12.16
C ASN A 847 61.15 25.16 -12.17
N TYR A 848 60.41 25.82 -11.28
CA TYR A 848 60.36 27.28 -11.22
C TYR A 848 60.51 27.78 -9.78
N SER A 849 61.56 28.56 -9.49
CA SER A 849 61.72 29.32 -8.24
C SER A 849 60.79 30.55 -8.20
N LEU A 850 59.50 30.36 -8.48
CA LEU A 850 58.53 31.44 -8.54
C LEU A 850 57.84 31.59 -7.17
N ALA A 851 58.22 32.65 -6.45
CA ALA A 851 57.65 33.09 -5.18
C ALA A 851 56.10 33.19 -5.21
N PHE A 852 55.52 33.34 -6.40
CA PHE A 852 54.07 33.37 -6.65
C PHE A 852 53.34 32.06 -6.32
N LEU A 853 53.95 30.89 -6.57
CA LEU A 853 53.36 29.57 -6.24
C LEU A 853 53.46 29.25 -4.74
N ARG A 854 54.51 29.73 -4.07
CA ARG A 854 54.60 29.76 -2.60
C ARG A 854 53.55 30.70 -2.01
N TRP A 855 53.39 31.89 -2.57
CA TRP A 855 52.36 32.84 -2.14
C TRP A 855 50.94 32.30 -2.36
N PHE A 856 50.66 31.65 -3.49
CA PHE A 856 49.36 31.01 -3.75
C PHE A 856 49.14 29.75 -2.88
N SER A 857 50.16 28.95 -2.59
CA SER A 857 50.07 27.86 -1.60
C SER A 857 49.87 28.38 -0.18
N ILE A 858 50.46 29.53 0.17
CA ILE A 858 50.23 30.23 1.44
C ILE A 858 48.81 30.82 1.46
N LEU A 859 48.30 31.35 0.35
CA LEU A 859 46.95 31.90 0.25
C LEU A 859 45.88 30.79 0.29
N ALA A 860 46.10 29.69 -0.43
CA ALA A 860 45.25 28.49 -0.43
C ALA A 860 45.29 27.75 0.91
N SER A 861 46.42 27.76 1.62
CA SER A 861 46.50 27.32 3.02
C SER A 861 45.94 28.35 4.01
N SER A 862 45.88 29.64 3.65
CA SER A 862 45.25 30.70 4.45
C SER A 862 43.71 30.68 4.37
N PHE A 863 43.13 30.27 3.24
CA PHE A 863 41.69 29.99 3.12
C PHE A 863 41.27 28.80 3.99
N VAL A 864 42.21 27.92 4.36
CA VAL A 864 42.04 26.83 5.34
C VAL A 864 42.45 27.25 6.76
N CYS A 865 42.97 28.47 6.96
CA CYS A 865 43.45 29.01 8.24
C CYS A 865 42.75 30.33 8.63
N LEU A 866 41.42 30.38 8.52
CA LEU A 866 40.63 31.34 9.29
C LEU A 866 40.90 31.11 10.79
N LYS A 867 41.20 32.20 11.52
CA LYS A 867 41.56 32.22 12.96
C LYS A 867 40.66 31.37 13.87
N ALA A 868 39.43 31.08 13.47
CA ALA A 868 38.50 30.17 14.16
C ALA A 868 39.03 28.74 14.34
N ILE A 869 39.87 28.23 13.42
CA ILE A 869 40.38 26.84 13.45
C ILE A 869 41.55 26.65 14.44
N ARG A 870 42.20 27.72 14.91
CA ARG A 870 43.24 27.59 15.96
C ARG A 870 42.66 27.19 17.32
N ILE A 871 41.39 27.49 17.59
CA ILE A 871 40.68 27.06 18.81
C ILE A 871 40.28 25.57 18.70
N LEU A 872 40.10 25.02 17.48
CA LEU A 872 39.77 23.61 17.21
C LEU A 872 40.93 22.61 17.36
N LYS A 873 42.16 23.07 17.63
CA LYS A 873 43.36 22.21 17.64
C LYS A 873 43.50 21.28 18.84
N LEU A 874 42.60 21.30 19.82
CA LEU A 874 42.77 20.48 21.02
C LEU A 874 42.35 19.01 20.87
N ASN A 875 41.42 18.67 19.96
CA ASN A 875 41.12 17.27 19.53
C ASN A 875 40.07 17.27 18.40
N PRO A 876 40.44 17.02 17.12
CA PRO A 876 39.52 17.17 15.98
C PRO A 876 38.33 16.20 16.03
N THR A 877 38.49 15.00 16.62
CA THR A 877 37.41 14.03 16.79
C THR A 877 36.35 14.49 17.80
N ILE A 878 36.77 15.13 18.91
CA ILE A 878 35.87 15.64 19.94
C ILE A 878 35.04 16.80 19.38
N VAL A 879 35.68 17.72 18.66
CA VAL A 879 34.95 18.85 18.06
C VAL A 879 33.97 18.38 17.00
N MET A 880 34.36 17.45 16.14
CA MET A 880 33.43 16.86 15.14
C MET A 880 32.26 16.14 15.81
N THR A 881 32.49 15.43 16.93
CA THR A 881 31.42 14.80 17.70
C THR A 881 30.47 15.86 18.28
N LEU A 882 31.01 16.92 18.88
CA LEU A 882 30.21 18.00 19.46
C LEU A 882 29.34 18.68 18.38
N VAL A 883 29.94 19.04 17.24
CA VAL A 883 29.22 19.62 16.09
C VAL A 883 28.14 18.68 15.60
N ALA A 884 28.45 17.41 15.36
CA ALA A 884 27.47 16.43 14.90
C ALA A 884 26.31 16.27 15.88
N VAL A 885 26.59 16.12 17.19
CA VAL A 885 25.57 15.99 18.23
C VAL A 885 24.71 17.25 18.35
N THR A 886 25.31 18.45 18.26
CA THR A 886 24.53 19.70 18.27
C THR A 886 23.60 19.81 17.07
N LEU A 887 24.07 19.47 15.87
CA LEU A 887 23.22 19.48 14.67
C LEU A 887 22.08 18.47 14.75
N VAL A 888 22.36 17.25 15.22
CA VAL A 888 21.32 16.23 15.42
C VAL A 888 20.26 16.70 16.42
N SER A 889 20.69 17.32 17.52
CA SER A 889 19.79 17.65 18.64
C SER A 889 18.97 18.92 18.42
N PHE A 890 19.52 19.91 17.70
CA PHE A 890 18.93 21.24 17.62
C PHE A 890 18.55 21.68 16.20
N VAL A 891 19.04 21.01 15.16
CA VAL A 891 18.78 21.41 13.77
C VAL A 891 18.02 20.31 13.02
N HIS A 892 18.70 19.21 12.70
CA HIS A 892 18.11 18.06 12.02
C HIS A 892 19.02 16.81 12.13
N PRO A 893 18.47 15.61 12.40
CA PRO A 893 19.24 14.37 12.54
C PRO A 893 20.13 14.05 11.33
N ALA A 894 19.60 14.24 10.11
CA ALA A 894 20.36 14.01 8.87
C ALA A 894 21.66 14.83 8.78
N LEU A 895 21.66 16.09 9.22
CA LEU A 895 22.82 16.98 9.09
C LEU A 895 23.99 16.50 9.95
N GLY A 896 23.72 16.06 11.18
CA GLY A 896 24.77 15.49 12.03
C GLY A 896 25.29 14.15 11.52
N LEU A 897 24.43 13.33 10.89
CA LEU A 897 24.87 12.11 10.18
C LEU A 897 25.72 12.44 8.94
N PHE A 898 25.45 13.52 8.21
CA PHE A 898 26.30 13.96 7.11
C PHE A 898 27.69 14.43 7.59
N VAL A 899 27.78 15.06 8.76
CA VAL A 899 29.07 15.40 9.39
C VAL A 899 29.88 14.13 9.70
N LEU A 900 29.22 13.09 10.23
CA LEU A 900 29.84 11.78 10.43
C LEU A 900 30.32 11.17 9.10
N LEU A 901 29.49 11.20 8.05
CA LEU A 901 29.82 10.68 6.73
C LEU A 901 31.01 11.40 6.09
N ALA A 902 31.06 12.73 6.19
CA ALA A 902 32.19 13.52 5.71
C ALA A 902 33.49 13.10 6.43
N SER A 903 33.43 12.81 7.73
CA SER A 903 34.58 12.29 8.47
C SER A 903 35.04 10.92 7.96
N HIS A 904 34.10 10.00 7.67
CA HIS A 904 34.45 8.69 7.11
C HIS A 904 35.02 8.82 5.69
N ALA A 905 34.40 9.63 4.84
CA ALA A 905 34.83 9.86 3.46
C ALA A 905 36.22 10.49 3.40
N LEU A 906 36.52 11.46 4.27
CA LEU A 906 37.85 12.07 4.35
C LEU A 906 38.92 11.04 4.77
N CYS A 907 38.61 10.16 5.71
CA CYS A 907 39.51 9.07 6.10
C CYS A 907 39.77 8.10 4.93
N CYS A 908 38.70 7.65 4.26
CA CYS A 908 38.81 6.77 3.09
C CYS A 908 39.66 7.41 1.98
N HIS A 909 39.41 8.69 1.66
CA HIS A 909 40.17 9.44 0.65
C HIS A 909 41.66 9.55 1.00
N ASN A 910 41.98 9.90 2.25
CA ASN A 910 43.36 9.99 2.72
C ASN A 910 44.07 8.64 2.65
N SER A 911 43.40 7.56 3.07
CA SER A 911 43.94 6.21 2.98
C SER A 911 44.20 5.80 1.52
N MET A 912 43.27 6.06 0.61
CA MET A 912 43.43 5.77 -0.80
C MET A 912 44.57 6.58 -1.43
N CYS A 913 44.71 7.87 -1.09
CA CYS A 913 45.82 8.71 -1.54
C CYS A 913 47.19 8.16 -1.06
N CYS A 914 47.29 7.70 0.19
CA CYS A 914 48.49 7.07 0.72
C CYS A 914 48.85 5.78 -0.04
N ILE A 915 47.87 4.94 -0.35
CA ILE A 915 48.08 3.71 -1.14
C ILE A 915 48.57 4.05 -2.56
N MET A 916 47.93 4.99 -3.24
CA MET A 916 48.30 5.38 -4.62
C MET A 916 49.67 6.06 -4.69
N THR A 917 50.01 6.91 -3.72
CA THR A 917 51.33 7.54 -3.65
C THR A 917 52.43 6.53 -3.36
N ALA A 918 52.19 5.55 -2.48
CA ALA A 918 53.13 4.46 -2.23
C ALA A 918 53.31 3.58 -3.48
N SER A 919 52.23 3.26 -4.20
CA SER A 919 52.29 2.49 -5.45
C SER A 919 53.12 3.20 -6.53
N ARG A 920 52.90 4.50 -6.76
CA ARG A 920 53.69 5.29 -7.72
C ARG A 920 55.16 5.40 -7.34
N ARG A 921 55.46 5.51 -6.03
CA ARG A 921 56.85 5.49 -5.55
C ARG A 921 57.49 4.14 -5.82
N LYS A 922 56.76 3.04 -5.61
CA LYS A 922 57.24 1.69 -5.92
C LYS A 922 57.49 1.51 -7.42
N GLU A 923 56.56 1.91 -8.29
CA GLU A 923 56.77 1.90 -9.76
C GLU A 923 57.98 2.74 -10.19
N SER A 924 58.15 3.93 -9.61
CA SER A 924 59.32 4.79 -9.87
C SER A 924 60.64 4.15 -9.41
N VAL A 925 60.63 3.45 -8.28
CA VAL A 925 61.81 2.75 -7.74
C VAL A 925 62.11 1.50 -8.55
N ASP A 926 61.09 0.74 -8.95
CA ASP A 926 61.21 -0.44 -9.79
C ASP A 926 61.71 -0.07 -11.20
N GLN A 927 61.22 1.03 -11.79
CA GLN A 927 61.77 1.57 -13.06
C GLN A 927 63.24 2.01 -12.93
N LYS A 928 63.61 2.66 -11.81
CA LYS A 928 65.02 3.02 -11.55
C LYS A 928 65.90 1.79 -11.33
N ASN A 929 65.39 0.78 -10.62
CA ASN A 929 66.09 -0.48 -10.37
C ASN A 929 66.24 -1.29 -11.66
N GLU A 930 65.23 -1.28 -12.55
CA GLU A 930 65.29 -1.93 -13.86
C GLU A 930 66.27 -1.21 -14.81
N ALA A 931 66.32 0.13 -14.77
CA ALA A 931 67.34 0.91 -15.47
C ALA A 931 68.76 0.65 -14.94
N HIS A 932 68.92 0.47 -13.62
CA HIS A 932 70.17 0.05 -12.99
C HIS A 932 70.55 -1.41 -13.27
N ARG A 933 69.57 -2.30 -13.45
CA ARG A 933 69.80 -3.71 -13.78
C ARG A 933 70.21 -3.90 -15.24
N LYS A 934 69.74 -3.02 -16.15
CA LYS A 934 70.17 -2.96 -17.56
C LYS A 934 71.59 -2.40 -17.74
N THR A 935 72.19 -1.81 -16.70
CA THR A 935 73.55 -1.23 -16.76
C THR A 935 74.64 -2.08 -16.07
N ARG A 936 74.34 -3.28 -15.57
CA ARG A 936 75.35 -4.21 -14.99
C ARG A 936 75.28 -5.62 -15.60
N HIS A 937 76.41 -6.13 -16.08
CA HIS A 937 76.63 -7.52 -16.47
C HIS A 937 76.69 -8.47 -15.25
N PRO A 938 76.42 -9.79 -15.42
CA PRO A 938 76.14 -10.69 -14.31
C PRO A 938 77.43 -11.27 -13.72
N SER A 939 77.62 -11.15 -12.40
CA SER A 939 78.45 -12.11 -11.66
C SER A 939 77.87 -12.36 -10.26
N ASN A 940 77.87 -13.65 -9.92
CA ASN A 940 77.57 -14.33 -8.66
C ASN A 940 76.23 -14.09 -7.95
N ARG A 941 75.40 -15.15 -8.03
CA ARG A 941 74.35 -15.50 -7.09
C ARG A 941 74.96 -15.82 -5.72
N GLN A 942 74.51 -15.10 -4.69
CA GLN A 942 74.46 -15.59 -3.33
C GLN A 942 73.03 -15.39 -2.83
N GLU A 943 72.40 -16.50 -2.43
CA GLU A 943 71.09 -16.51 -1.78
C GLU A 943 71.19 -15.85 -0.39
N PRO A 944 70.26 -14.97 0.01
CA PRO A 944 70.00 -14.71 1.40
C PRO A 944 68.91 -15.67 1.89
N SER A 945 69.33 -16.52 2.81
CA SER A 945 68.54 -17.34 3.73
C SER A 945 67.19 -16.76 4.16
N LEU A 946 66.17 -17.64 4.12
CA LEU A 946 64.89 -17.48 4.81
C LEU A 946 65.14 -17.38 6.32
N SER A 947 64.95 -16.19 6.90
CA SER A 947 64.60 -16.04 8.30
C SER A 947 63.11 -15.71 8.38
N VAL A 948 62.36 -16.65 8.95
CA VAL A 948 60.96 -16.50 9.33
C VAL A 948 60.94 -15.63 10.59
N ASP A 949 60.92 -14.31 10.42
CA ASP A 949 60.57 -13.38 11.49
C ASP A 949 59.11 -12.93 11.31
N LEU A 950 58.38 -12.90 12.43
CA LEU A 950 56.96 -12.58 12.50
C LEU A 950 56.65 -11.27 11.76
N SER A 951 55.99 -11.39 10.61
CA SER A 951 55.71 -10.31 9.66
C SER A 951 54.98 -9.12 10.29
N GLU A 952 55.70 -8.01 10.48
CA GLU A 952 55.13 -6.70 10.74
C GLU A 952 54.43 -6.22 9.45
N LYS A 953 53.11 -5.98 9.51
CA LYS A 953 52.30 -5.61 8.32
C LYS A 953 52.91 -4.39 7.61
N SER A 954 52.98 -4.43 6.28
CA SER A 954 53.52 -3.30 5.52
C SER A 954 52.65 -2.04 5.66
N PHE A 955 53.24 -0.85 5.47
CA PHE A 955 52.52 0.43 5.52
C PHE A 955 51.32 0.46 4.55
N VAL A 956 51.47 -0.14 3.35
CA VAL A 956 50.43 -0.21 2.33
C VAL A 956 49.29 -1.13 2.78
N GLU A 957 49.60 -2.28 3.37
CA GLU A 957 48.59 -3.22 3.91
C GLU A 957 47.82 -2.62 5.08
N THR A 958 48.53 -1.94 6.00
CA THR A 958 47.90 -1.24 7.12
C THR A 958 46.92 -0.17 6.62
N GLN A 959 47.31 0.58 5.59
CA GLN A 959 46.44 1.61 5.02
C GLN A 959 45.26 1.03 4.23
N ALA A 960 45.45 -0.13 3.58
CA ALA A 960 44.37 -0.88 2.93
C ALA A 960 43.37 -1.43 3.96
N ASP A 961 43.86 -1.94 5.09
CA ASP A 961 43.02 -2.42 6.20
C ASP A 961 42.17 -1.29 6.79
N ILE A 962 42.77 -0.11 7.00
CA ILE A 962 42.06 1.10 7.46
C ILE A 962 40.99 1.52 6.43
N PHE A 963 41.32 1.55 5.14
CA PHE A 963 40.37 1.87 4.09
C PHE A 963 39.20 0.89 4.07
N ASN A 964 39.47 -0.42 4.08
CA ASN A 964 38.44 -1.47 3.98
C ASN A 964 37.46 -1.44 5.15
N HIS A 965 37.95 -1.25 6.39
CA HIS A 965 37.10 -1.11 7.58
C HIS A 965 36.28 0.19 7.54
N ARG A 966 36.92 1.31 7.20
CA ARG A 966 36.25 2.62 7.12
C ARG A 966 35.19 2.67 6.03
N HIS A 967 35.43 2.02 4.90
CA HIS A 967 34.47 1.91 3.82
C HIS A 967 33.21 1.15 4.26
N GLY A 968 33.36 0.06 5.03
CA GLY A 968 32.23 -0.65 5.65
C GLY A 968 31.35 0.25 6.52
N LEU A 969 31.97 1.00 7.44
CA LEU A 969 31.24 1.96 8.28
C LEU A 969 30.60 3.09 7.46
N LEU A 970 31.31 3.63 6.46
CA LEU A 970 30.77 4.67 5.58
C LEU A 970 29.47 4.21 4.91
N ILE A 971 29.42 2.98 4.39
CA ILE A 971 28.22 2.46 3.72
C ILE A 971 27.09 2.22 4.72
N LEU A 972 27.37 1.66 5.90
CA LEU A 972 26.35 1.49 6.95
C LEU A 972 25.71 2.82 7.36
N HIS A 973 26.54 3.84 7.62
CA HIS A 973 26.09 5.16 8.03
C HIS A 973 25.47 5.94 6.87
N LEU A 974 25.83 5.64 5.62
CA LEU A 974 25.21 6.24 4.45
C LEU A 974 23.77 5.77 4.33
N LEU A 975 23.52 4.47 4.49
CA LEU A 975 22.15 3.93 4.53
C LEU A 975 21.34 4.58 5.64
N ALA A 976 21.92 4.74 6.84
CA ALA A 976 21.25 5.43 7.96
C ALA A 976 20.93 6.89 7.61
N ALA A 977 21.86 7.65 7.02
CA ALA A 977 21.60 9.03 6.63
C ALA A 977 20.51 9.13 5.54
N LEU A 978 20.50 8.20 4.57
CA LEU A 978 19.51 8.16 3.49
C LEU A 978 18.08 7.98 4.01
N MET A 979 17.88 7.29 5.13
CA MET A 979 16.55 7.11 5.73
C MET A 979 15.94 8.41 6.25
N PHE A 980 16.75 9.42 6.59
CA PHE A 980 16.29 10.74 7.03
C PHE A 980 16.25 11.78 5.90
N VAL A 981 16.60 11.43 4.66
CA VAL A 981 16.56 12.37 3.53
C VAL A 981 15.14 12.88 3.24
N PRO A 982 14.07 12.07 3.26
CA PRO A 982 12.72 12.57 3.08
C PRO A 982 12.32 13.61 4.14
N SER A 983 12.58 13.31 5.42
CA SER A 983 12.34 14.23 6.54
C SER A 983 13.15 15.52 6.41
N LEU A 984 14.41 15.43 5.96
CA LEU A 984 15.24 16.62 5.70
C LEU A 984 14.66 17.48 4.56
N ALA A 985 14.11 16.86 3.51
CA ALA A 985 13.46 17.59 2.42
C ALA A 985 12.21 18.34 2.91
N ALA A 986 11.40 17.71 3.77
CA ALA A 986 10.27 18.36 4.42
C ALA A 986 10.72 19.51 5.34
N TRP A 987 11.82 19.34 6.08
CA TRP A 987 12.40 20.38 6.93
C TRP A 987 12.87 21.60 6.13
N PHE A 988 13.48 21.42 4.95
CA PHE A 988 13.92 22.53 4.10
C PHE A 988 12.76 23.44 3.66
N GLN A 989 11.56 22.90 3.47
CA GLN A 989 10.37 23.70 3.14
C GLN A 989 9.93 24.62 4.28
N ARG A 990 10.26 24.26 5.52
CA ARG A 990 9.89 25.01 6.73
C ARG A 990 10.88 26.11 7.10
N ILE A 991 11.93 26.33 6.33
CA ILE A 991 12.88 27.41 6.57
C ILE A 991 12.17 28.75 6.36
N GLY A 992 11.96 29.49 7.44
CA GLY A 992 11.33 30.82 7.43
C GLY A 992 9.87 30.87 7.92
N THR A 993 9.19 29.72 8.06
CA THR A 993 7.79 29.62 8.53
C THR A 993 7.66 29.14 9.99
N GLY A 994 8.81 29.01 10.67
CA GLY A 994 8.97 28.62 12.08
C GLY A 994 9.49 27.19 12.23
N GLN A 995 10.60 27.02 12.94
CA GLN A 995 11.25 25.72 13.09
C GLN A 995 10.89 25.08 14.44
N SER A 996 10.43 23.83 14.39
CA SER A 996 10.34 22.95 15.56
C SER A 996 11.67 22.23 15.76
N PHE A 997 12.05 21.96 17.02
CA PHE A 997 13.17 21.08 17.29
C PHE A 997 12.90 19.66 16.75
N PRO A 998 13.95 18.91 16.35
CA PRO A 998 13.80 17.51 16.01
C PRO A 998 13.18 16.69 17.15
N TRP A 999 12.48 15.62 16.80
CA TRP A 999 11.97 14.68 17.79
C TRP A 999 13.11 14.15 18.67
N PHE A 1000 12.90 14.15 19.99
CA PHE A 1000 13.92 13.77 20.96
C PHE A 1000 14.41 12.33 20.75
N SER A 1001 13.50 11.40 20.45
CA SER A 1001 13.87 9.99 20.21
C SER A 1001 14.75 9.83 18.97
N ASP A 1002 14.43 10.52 17.86
CA ASP A 1002 15.22 10.46 16.62
C ASP A 1002 16.61 11.03 16.87
N SER A 1003 16.68 12.14 17.61
CA SER A 1003 17.94 12.75 18.03
C SER A 1003 18.78 11.79 18.87
N ALA A 1004 18.19 11.16 19.88
CA ALA A 1004 18.86 10.19 20.74
C ALA A 1004 19.36 8.96 19.96
N LEU A 1005 18.56 8.44 19.01
CA LEU A 1005 18.98 7.33 18.16
C LEU A 1005 20.16 7.72 17.27
N CYS A 1006 20.10 8.88 16.61
CA CYS A 1006 21.18 9.38 15.76
C CYS A 1006 22.47 9.69 16.54
N VAL A 1007 22.38 10.19 17.77
CA VAL A 1007 23.53 10.33 18.68
C VAL A 1007 24.18 8.97 18.95
N GLY A 1008 23.38 7.93 19.19
CA GLY A 1008 23.88 6.55 19.27
C GLY A 1008 24.63 6.12 18.00
N VAL A 1009 24.07 6.38 16.82
CA VAL A 1009 24.71 6.08 15.52
C VAL A 1009 26.06 6.81 15.36
N ILE A 1010 26.14 8.08 15.79
CA ILE A 1010 27.37 8.87 15.80
C ILE A 1010 28.41 8.24 16.72
N PHE A 1011 28.02 7.86 17.95
CA PHE A 1011 28.94 7.17 18.86
C PHE A 1011 29.45 5.85 18.27
N HIS A 1012 28.59 5.05 17.62
CA HIS A 1012 29.03 3.84 16.94
C HIS A 1012 30.13 4.14 15.90
N GLY A 1013 29.95 5.16 15.06
CA GLY A 1013 30.91 5.50 14.01
C GLY A 1013 32.23 6.10 14.49
N ILE A 1014 32.20 6.90 15.57
CA ILE A 1014 33.40 7.57 16.10
C ILE A 1014 34.21 6.67 17.05
N LEU A 1015 33.55 5.88 17.88
CA LEU A 1015 34.20 5.00 18.86
C LEU A 1015 34.77 3.72 18.22
N ASN A 1016 34.18 3.23 17.13
CA ASN A 1016 34.66 2.03 16.41
C ASN A 1016 35.41 2.36 15.12
N SER A 1017 35.90 3.58 15.06
CA SER A 1017 36.38 4.24 13.86
C SER A 1017 37.71 3.67 13.38
N ARG A 1018 38.60 3.23 14.29
CA ARG A 1018 39.80 2.45 13.94
C ARG A 1018 39.62 1.00 14.42
N PRO A 1019 40.04 0.02 13.62
CA PRO A 1019 39.90 -1.39 13.99
C PRO A 1019 40.82 -1.78 15.16
N GLU A 1020 41.95 -1.08 15.35
CA GLU A 1020 42.86 -1.24 16.51
C GLU A 1020 42.25 -0.76 17.83
N SER A 1021 41.48 0.34 17.79
CA SER A 1021 40.92 1.01 18.97
C SER A 1021 39.42 0.77 19.13
N SER A 1022 38.84 -0.21 18.42
CA SER A 1022 37.42 -0.51 18.52
C SER A 1022 37.09 -0.98 19.93
N ILE A 1023 36.21 -0.22 20.58
CA ILE A 1023 35.85 -0.41 21.99
C ILE A 1023 34.97 -1.65 22.18
N LEU A 1024 34.26 -2.12 21.13
CA LEU A 1024 33.48 -3.36 21.16
C LEU A 1024 34.30 -4.59 21.59
N ARG A 1025 35.63 -4.57 21.45
CA ARG A 1025 36.53 -5.66 21.88
C ARG A 1025 36.58 -5.84 23.40
N SER A 1026 36.23 -4.81 24.16
CA SER A 1026 36.32 -4.81 25.62
C SER A 1026 35.04 -5.25 26.31
N PHE A 1027 34.14 -5.90 25.58
CA PHE A 1027 32.90 -6.43 26.14
C PHE A 1027 33.21 -7.48 27.23
N PRO A 1028 32.60 -7.38 28.42
CA PRO A 1028 32.83 -8.32 29.51
C PRO A 1028 32.38 -9.74 29.17
N SER A 1029 33.01 -10.76 29.76
CA SER A 1029 32.56 -12.15 29.59
C SER A 1029 31.20 -12.34 30.28
N LEU A 1030 30.25 -12.93 29.57
CA LEU A 1030 28.97 -13.37 30.13
C LEU A 1030 29.03 -14.89 30.26
N ALA A 1031 28.81 -15.43 31.46
CA ALA A 1031 28.81 -16.88 31.72
C ALA A 1031 30.04 -17.65 31.16
N GLY A 1032 31.23 -17.05 31.27
CA GLY A 1032 32.49 -17.68 30.83
C GLY A 1032 32.77 -17.63 29.32
N HIS A 1033 31.85 -17.11 28.48
CA HIS A 1033 32.06 -16.93 27.04
C HIS A 1033 32.36 -15.46 26.71
N GLN A 1034 33.44 -15.21 25.96
CA GLN A 1034 33.82 -13.86 25.54
C GLN A 1034 33.04 -13.46 24.28
N LEU A 1035 32.07 -12.55 24.44
CA LEU A 1035 31.32 -11.97 23.32
C LEU A 1035 32.26 -11.07 22.48
N ARG A 1036 32.78 -11.63 21.38
CA ARG A 1036 33.57 -10.89 20.39
C ARG A 1036 32.69 -9.96 19.53
N PRO A 1037 33.25 -8.88 18.96
CA PRO A 1037 32.54 -7.94 18.07
C PRO A 1037 31.74 -8.60 16.94
N GLN A 1038 32.23 -9.73 16.40
CA GLN A 1038 31.53 -10.50 15.37
C GLN A 1038 30.12 -10.93 15.79
N HIS A 1039 29.95 -11.40 17.04
CA HIS A 1039 28.65 -11.89 17.51
C HIS A 1039 27.67 -10.72 17.66
N ILE A 1040 28.19 -9.56 18.09
CA ILE A 1040 27.40 -8.34 18.25
C ILE A 1040 26.86 -7.86 16.89
N TYR A 1041 27.71 -7.83 15.85
CA TYR A 1041 27.26 -7.50 14.49
C TYR A 1041 26.32 -8.56 13.90
N LEU A 1042 26.51 -9.85 14.21
CA LEU A 1042 25.60 -10.92 13.81
C LEU A 1042 24.19 -10.74 14.40
N PHE A 1043 24.09 -10.52 15.71
CA PHE A 1043 22.80 -10.30 16.39
C PHE A 1043 22.12 -9.01 15.93
N ALA A 1044 22.89 -7.94 15.70
CA ALA A 1044 22.35 -6.72 15.09
C ALA A 1044 21.78 -6.99 13.69
N GLY A 1045 22.47 -7.80 12.88
CA GLY A 1045 21.98 -8.26 11.57
C GLY A 1045 20.68 -9.06 11.67
N PHE A 1046 20.57 -9.97 12.65
CA PHE A 1046 19.33 -10.74 12.88
C PHE A 1046 18.15 -9.84 13.25
N HIS A 1047 18.37 -8.83 14.11
CA HIS A 1047 17.35 -7.84 14.41
C HIS A 1047 16.90 -7.06 13.16
N CYS A 1048 17.84 -6.73 12.27
CA CYS A 1048 17.53 -6.05 11.01
C CYS A 1048 16.72 -6.94 10.05
N VAL A 1049 16.97 -8.26 10.04
CA VAL A 1049 16.13 -9.22 9.29
C VAL A 1049 14.69 -9.17 9.81
N ILE A 1050 14.49 -9.26 11.13
CA ILE A 1050 13.14 -9.21 11.72
C ILE A 1050 12.45 -7.89 11.40
N SER A 1051 13.18 -6.77 11.51
CA SER A 1051 12.67 -5.43 11.19
C SER A 1051 12.25 -5.29 9.72
N GLY A 1052 13.04 -5.85 8.79
CA GLY A 1052 12.71 -5.87 7.36
C GLY A 1052 11.49 -6.73 7.05
N LEU A 1053 11.36 -7.90 7.69
CA LEU A 1053 10.21 -8.79 7.55
C LEU A 1053 8.91 -8.21 8.14
N ASP A 1054 9.01 -7.29 9.09
CA ASP A 1054 7.88 -6.51 9.62
C ASP A 1054 7.46 -5.35 8.69
N LEU A 1055 8.14 -5.14 7.56
CA LEU A 1055 8.04 -3.93 6.71
C LEU A 1055 8.27 -2.63 7.49
N ALA A 1056 9.06 -2.69 8.57
CA ALA A 1056 9.33 -1.56 9.46
C ALA A 1056 10.84 -1.25 9.50
N PRO A 1057 11.46 -0.86 8.37
CA PRO A 1057 12.92 -0.66 8.30
C PRO A 1057 13.43 0.40 9.28
N TYR A 1058 12.62 1.38 9.69
CA TYR A 1058 13.00 2.34 10.74
C TYR A 1058 13.47 1.67 12.06
N LYS A 1059 12.97 0.47 12.38
CA LYS A 1059 13.37 -0.27 13.59
C LYS A 1059 14.85 -0.68 13.58
N VAL A 1060 15.51 -0.68 12.43
CA VAL A 1060 16.96 -0.94 12.31
C VAL A 1060 17.79 0.08 13.09
N PHE A 1061 17.31 1.32 13.25
CA PHE A 1061 18.00 2.34 14.04
C PHE A 1061 18.21 1.93 15.50
N TYR A 1062 17.26 1.20 16.10
CA TYR A 1062 17.41 0.72 17.48
C TYR A 1062 18.64 -0.17 17.65
N ALA A 1063 18.89 -1.06 16.68
CA ALA A 1063 20.06 -1.94 16.71
C ALA A 1063 21.36 -1.13 16.60
N ILE A 1064 21.47 -0.23 15.62
CA ILE A 1064 22.71 0.54 15.39
C ILE A 1064 22.97 1.53 16.54
N ALA A 1065 21.93 2.20 17.04
CA ALA A 1065 22.05 3.10 18.18
C ALA A 1065 22.47 2.35 19.44
N ALA A 1066 21.92 1.16 19.70
CA ALA A 1066 22.34 0.30 20.81
C ALA A 1066 23.83 -0.06 20.72
N LEU A 1067 24.36 -0.39 19.53
CA LEU A 1067 25.80 -0.60 19.34
C LEU A 1067 26.63 0.63 19.77
N GLY A 1068 26.13 1.83 19.47
CA GLY A 1068 26.76 3.09 19.86
C GLY A 1068 26.76 3.33 21.37
N TYR A 1069 25.62 3.16 22.03
CA TYR A 1069 25.51 3.31 23.47
C TYR A 1069 26.30 2.24 24.23
N ILE A 1070 26.32 1.00 23.75
CA ILE A 1070 27.20 -0.06 24.26
C ILE A 1070 28.67 0.36 24.11
N SER A 1071 29.06 0.92 22.97
CA SER A 1071 30.44 1.41 22.76
C SER A 1071 30.79 2.54 23.74
N LEU A 1072 29.86 3.46 24.00
CA LEU A 1072 30.06 4.57 24.93
C LEU A 1072 30.23 4.08 26.37
N THR A 1073 29.35 3.19 26.83
CA THR A 1073 29.39 2.64 28.20
C THR A 1073 30.68 1.86 28.46
N LEU A 1074 31.13 1.04 27.48
CA LEU A 1074 32.41 0.35 27.55
C LEU A 1074 33.59 1.33 27.61
N LYS A 1075 33.54 2.44 26.85
CA LYS A 1075 34.58 3.47 26.88
C LYS A 1075 34.68 4.14 28.25
N ILE A 1076 33.55 4.50 28.84
CA ILE A 1076 33.48 5.09 30.19
C ILE A 1076 34.05 4.10 31.22
N SER A 1077 33.67 2.82 31.13
CA SER A 1077 34.18 1.76 32.02
C SER A 1077 35.71 1.58 31.92
N GLN A 1078 36.28 1.62 30.71
CA GLN A 1078 37.74 1.58 30.52
C GLN A 1078 38.44 2.79 31.14
N VAL A 1079 37.89 3.99 30.97
CA VAL A 1079 38.46 5.22 31.55
C VAL A 1079 38.46 5.12 33.08
N ASN A 1080 37.34 4.70 33.67
CA ASN A 1080 37.23 4.51 35.12
C ASN A 1080 38.19 3.44 35.66
N LYS A 1081 38.38 2.31 34.94
CA LYS A 1081 39.36 1.28 35.31
C LYS A 1081 40.80 1.78 35.22
N ASN A 1082 41.12 2.58 34.21
CA ASN A 1082 42.44 3.18 34.05
C ASN A 1082 42.72 4.23 35.13
N ASP A 1083 41.72 5.04 35.49
CA ASP A 1083 41.82 6.03 36.57
C ASP A 1083 41.96 5.35 37.95
N LEU A 1084 41.22 4.25 38.18
CA LEU A 1084 41.42 3.40 39.37
C LEU A 1084 42.83 2.80 39.43
N ARG A 1085 43.36 2.31 38.29
CA ARG A 1085 44.74 1.80 38.18
C ARG A 1085 45.79 2.90 38.40
N PHE A 1086 45.55 4.11 37.93
CA PHE A 1086 46.43 5.25 38.15
C PHE A 1086 46.41 5.68 39.62
N ARG A 1087 45.24 5.71 40.28
CA ARG A 1087 45.13 5.96 41.73
C ARG A 1087 45.81 4.88 42.57
N THR A 1088 45.73 3.60 42.17
CA THR A 1088 46.43 2.51 42.88
C THR A 1088 47.94 2.54 42.64
N LYS A 1089 48.42 2.79 41.42
CA LYS A 1089 49.86 2.98 41.14
C LYS A 1089 50.44 4.24 41.83
N SER A 1090 49.67 5.32 41.91
CA SER A 1090 50.05 6.53 42.64
C SER A 1090 50.14 6.31 44.16
N ARG A 1091 49.31 5.42 44.74
CA ARG A 1091 49.46 5.00 46.15
C ARG A 1091 50.65 4.07 46.37
N ILE A 1092 51.00 3.22 45.42
CA ILE A 1092 52.15 2.30 45.52
C ILE A 1092 53.49 3.05 45.38
N HIS A 1093 53.53 4.19 44.68
CA HIS A 1093 54.73 5.04 44.61
C HIS A 1093 54.89 6.03 45.78
N ARG A 1094 53.95 6.06 46.73
CA ARG A 1094 53.97 6.99 47.86
C ARG A 1094 54.14 6.30 49.23
N ASN A 1095 54.40 5.00 49.24
CA ASN A 1095 54.75 4.19 50.40
C ASN A 1095 56.17 3.67 50.29
#